data_AF-A0A1G2WBK1-F1
#
_entry.id   AF-A0A1G2WBK1-F1
#
_cell.length_a   1.000
_cell.length_b   1.000
_cell.length_c   1.000
_cell.angle_alpha   90.00
_cell.angle_beta   90.00
_cell.angle_gamma   90.00
#
_symmetry.space_group_name_H-M   'P 1'
#
loop_
_entity.id
_entity.type
_entity.pdbx_description
1 polymer ?
#
loop_
_entity_poly.entity_id
_entity_poly.type
_entity_poly.pdbx_seq_one_letter_code
_entity_poly.pdbx_strand_id
1 'polypeptide(L)'
;MTEKSSTLQYFPHDIQISAQHWRSLDLGALSRTIAERGIPAIIFYRQLALKLNRQRTSGQPLVHAGQLNLFVTLQKIYRHLIDVLAEAQQPDVLQDALRRSGVDPNGAETIQLLAHFVDLFPPQDVLAGVADPAGWLGRSDTALKRKQAMLRELLLLRTAAENPAIDSFRRILDDRELAKASPYLELMDGMDAALAQGPLLTGLDMTLVEALRAPIKAAPDSLSGQVGFIRDHWNVLLPTELLQEVAIAFDILLEEEREWGGAGEPGPPPVMEFGRHGLHGGAGGVGADGSSVFAGYDYPEYEHFSPDADWMSNVVMMAKMVYVWLEQLSRQYGYSITRLDQVPDAELGRLAAAGFTGLWLIGVWERSPASQRIKQLCGNPDAIASAYSLFDYEVAADLGGWAALGSLRERALKLGIRLASDMVPNHTGISSRWVVQHPHWFVQTDYPPFPTYQFNGEDLSHDSDVCIQIEDGYWTKTDAAVVFKYHDRRDGRTRYIYHGNDGTSIPWNDTAQLNYLIPEVREAVIQTILHVARNFPIIRFDAAMTLAKKHYQRLWYPVRGLGGGIPSRAEHGMSREEFDAVFPVEFWREVVDRVSAEVPDTLLLAEAFWLMEGYFVRTLGMHRVYNSAFMNMLKTEENAKYRQTIRNVLEFNPEVLKRFVNFMNNPDEKTAVEQFGTQGKYFGACVLLATMPGLPMFGHGQIEGYHEKYGMEYKRAYWDEGVDAGLVRGHEMWIFPLLRRRWLFSGSENFVLYDFQAGSRVDENVFA
;
A
#
# COMPACT_ATOMS: atom_id res chain seq x y z
N MET A 1 -17.89 -13.80 28.15
CA MET A 1 -19.05 -12.95 28.47
C MET A 1 -18.65 -12.07 29.64
N THR A 2 -17.91 -11.01 29.34
CA THR A 2 -17.52 -9.95 30.28
C THR A 2 -18.46 -8.78 30.00
N GLU A 3 -19.12 -8.28 31.05
CA GLU A 3 -20.04 -7.15 30.97
C GLU A 3 -19.36 -5.98 30.25
N LYS A 4 -19.85 -5.65 29.05
CA LYS A 4 -19.56 -4.36 28.42
C LYS A 4 -19.98 -3.30 29.43
N SER A 5 -19.02 -2.53 29.94
CA SER A 5 -19.30 -1.30 30.69
C SER A 5 -20.17 -0.41 29.79
N SER A 6 -21.49 -0.47 29.97
CA SER A 6 -22.43 0.31 29.18
C SER A 6 -22.51 1.71 29.77
N THR A 7 -21.45 2.50 29.58
CA THR A 7 -21.57 3.95 29.65
C THR A 7 -22.62 4.36 28.63
N LEU A 8 -23.65 5.06 29.10
CA LEU A 8 -24.79 5.42 28.27
C LEU A 8 -24.31 6.38 27.17
N GLN A 9 -24.32 5.93 25.92
CA GLN A 9 -23.88 6.74 24.79
C GLN A 9 -24.91 7.83 24.54
N TYR A 10 -24.52 9.09 24.78
CA TYR A 10 -25.42 10.24 24.61
C TYR A 10 -25.41 10.71 23.15
N PHE A 11 -24.23 11.02 22.61
CA PHE A 11 -24.09 11.53 21.25
C PHE A 11 -23.89 10.42 20.23
N PRO A 12 -24.60 10.47 19.08
CA PRO A 12 -24.26 9.63 17.94
C PRO A 12 -22.84 9.94 17.45
N HIS A 13 -22.08 8.89 17.13
CA HIS A 13 -20.67 9.00 16.72
C HIS A 13 -19.77 9.74 17.73
N ASP A 14 -20.16 9.79 19.01
CA ASP A 14 -19.36 10.33 20.12
C ASP A 14 -18.92 11.81 19.98
N ILE A 15 -19.55 12.55 19.07
CA ILE A 15 -19.25 13.97 18.75
C ILE A 15 -20.46 14.87 19.01
N GLN A 16 -20.20 16.03 19.63
CA GLN A 16 -21.22 16.94 20.17
C GLN A 16 -21.76 17.90 19.08
N ILE A 17 -22.35 17.34 18.01
CA ILE A 17 -22.89 18.14 16.90
C ILE A 17 -24.26 18.71 17.29
N SER A 18 -24.44 20.03 17.09
CA SER A 18 -25.71 20.70 17.43
C SER A 18 -26.89 20.27 16.55
N ALA A 19 -28.10 20.32 17.09
CA ALA A 19 -29.36 19.96 16.41
C ALA A 19 -29.57 20.74 15.10
N GLN A 20 -29.08 21.97 15.05
CA GLN A 20 -29.12 22.80 13.84
C GLN A 20 -28.26 22.18 12.74
N HIS A 21 -27.05 21.73 13.06
CA HIS A 21 -26.13 21.12 12.09
C HIS A 21 -26.56 19.71 11.68
N TRP A 22 -27.14 18.92 12.59
CA TRP A 22 -27.78 17.65 12.23
C TRP A 22 -28.82 17.81 11.13
N ARG A 23 -29.64 18.88 11.23
CA ARG A 23 -30.67 19.21 10.25
C ARG A 23 -30.10 19.83 8.98
N SER A 24 -29.24 20.85 9.09
CA SER A 24 -28.73 21.59 7.94
C SER A 24 -27.76 20.80 7.07
N LEU A 25 -27.05 19.84 7.65
CA LEU A 25 -26.12 18.96 6.95
C LEU A 25 -26.73 17.59 6.63
N ASP A 26 -28.00 17.34 6.95
CA ASP A 26 -28.68 16.05 6.75
C ASP A 26 -27.82 14.85 7.21
N LEU A 27 -27.46 14.84 8.49
CA LEU A 27 -26.58 13.82 9.07
C LEU A 27 -27.35 12.57 9.54
N GLY A 28 -28.67 12.68 9.74
CA GLY A 28 -29.50 11.58 10.23
C GLY A 28 -29.56 10.41 9.26
N ALA A 29 -29.75 10.67 7.96
CA ALA A 29 -29.74 9.63 6.93
C ALA A 29 -28.36 8.96 6.78
N LEU A 30 -27.30 9.76 6.84
CA LEU A 30 -25.92 9.28 6.80
C LEU A 30 -25.61 8.35 7.98
N SER A 31 -25.92 8.78 9.20
CA SER A 31 -25.67 8.02 10.43
C SER A 31 -26.39 6.67 10.42
N ARG A 32 -27.68 6.65 10.02
CA ARG A 32 -28.44 5.40 9.85
C ARG A 32 -27.79 4.46 8.84
N THR A 33 -27.41 4.97 7.68
CA THR A 33 -26.79 4.17 6.62
C THR A 33 -25.48 3.53 7.10
N ILE A 34 -24.65 4.28 7.83
CA ILE A 34 -23.39 3.79 8.37
C ILE A 34 -23.61 2.68 9.40
N ALA A 35 -24.56 2.87 10.32
CA ALA A 35 -24.90 1.89 11.34
C ALA A 35 -25.53 0.61 10.75
N GLU A 36 -26.51 0.75 9.85
CA GLU A 36 -27.24 -0.38 9.24
C GLU A 36 -26.33 -1.25 8.37
N ARG A 37 -25.33 -0.65 7.70
CA ARG A 37 -24.41 -1.34 6.79
C ARG A 37 -23.07 -1.72 7.42
N GLY A 38 -22.83 -1.39 8.68
CA GLY A 38 -21.57 -1.67 9.37
C GLY A 38 -20.36 -0.96 8.75
N ILE A 39 -20.56 0.26 8.23
CA ILE A 39 -19.48 1.05 7.60
C ILE A 39 -18.58 1.63 8.71
N PRO A 40 -17.24 1.69 8.53
CA PRO A 40 -16.34 2.32 9.49
C PRO A 40 -16.72 3.76 9.82
N ALA A 41 -16.60 4.14 11.10
CA ALA A 41 -17.00 5.46 11.59
C ALA A 41 -16.26 6.62 10.90
N ILE A 42 -15.03 6.39 10.42
CA ILE A 42 -14.27 7.40 9.67
C ILE A 42 -15.01 7.93 8.44
N ILE A 43 -15.85 7.12 7.80
CA ILE A 43 -16.66 7.55 6.65
C ILE A 43 -17.67 8.63 7.05
N PHE A 44 -18.21 8.59 8.28
CA PHE A 44 -19.05 9.67 8.81
C PHE A 44 -18.25 10.98 8.88
N TYR A 45 -17.02 10.93 9.40
CA TYR A 45 -16.18 12.13 9.54
C TYR A 45 -15.69 12.67 8.19
N ARG A 46 -15.36 11.81 7.23
CA ARG A 46 -15.02 12.22 5.84
C ARG A 46 -16.20 12.93 5.18
N GLN A 47 -17.41 12.39 5.31
CA GLN A 47 -18.63 13.03 4.81
C GLN A 47 -18.94 14.34 5.55
N LEU A 48 -18.79 14.37 6.87
CA LEU A 48 -18.98 15.58 7.67
C LEU A 48 -18.01 16.68 7.25
N ALA A 49 -16.71 16.38 7.15
CA ALA A 49 -15.69 17.31 6.67
C ALA A 49 -16.03 17.86 5.28
N LEU A 50 -16.42 17.00 4.34
CA LEU A 50 -16.85 17.43 3.00
C LEU A 50 -18.05 18.39 3.05
N LYS A 51 -19.10 18.05 3.80
CA LYS A 51 -20.28 18.91 3.93
C LYS A 51 -19.95 20.25 4.61
N LEU A 52 -19.06 20.24 5.61
CA LEU A 52 -18.61 21.45 6.28
C LEU A 52 -17.79 22.36 5.37
N ASN A 53 -16.88 21.77 4.58
CA ASN A 53 -16.01 22.49 3.64
C ASN A 53 -16.80 23.09 2.47
N ARG A 54 -17.91 22.47 2.04
CA ARG A 54 -18.82 23.03 1.02
C ARG A 54 -19.56 24.29 1.47
N GLN A 55 -19.80 24.44 2.78
CA GLN A 55 -20.45 25.62 3.36
C GLN A 55 -19.44 26.67 3.87
N ARG A 56 -18.14 26.44 3.64
CA ARG A 56 -17.06 27.28 4.15
C ARG A 56 -17.05 28.64 3.46
N THR A 57 -16.84 29.70 4.23
CA THR A 57 -16.59 31.05 3.69
C THR A 57 -15.10 31.26 3.43
N SER A 58 -14.76 32.13 2.48
CA SER A 58 -13.37 32.45 2.14
C SER A 58 -12.59 32.92 3.37
N GLY A 59 -11.45 32.28 3.68
CA GLY A 59 -10.58 32.62 4.81
C GLY A 59 -10.71 31.71 6.05
N GLN A 60 -11.71 30.82 6.11
CA GLN A 60 -11.77 29.81 7.17
C GLN A 60 -10.82 28.63 6.87
N PRO A 61 -10.16 28.01 7.87
CA PRO A 61 -9.33 26.83 7.66
C PRO A 61 -10.16 25.63 7.13
N LEU A 62 -9.50 24.69 6.45
CA LEU A 62 -10.13 23.45 5.99
C LEU A 62 -10.42 22.53 7.18
N VAL A 63 -11.56 21.86 7.14
CA VAL A 63 -11.88 20.78 8.07
C VAL A 63 -11.36 19.47 7.49
N HIS A 64 -10.53 18.78 8.26
CA HIS A 64 -9.96 17.48 7.88
C HIS A 64 -10.64 16.36 8.68
N ALA A 65 -10.87 15.22 8.06
CA ALA A 65 -11.58 14.11 8.70
C ALA A 65 -10.72 13.43 9.76
N GLY A 66 -9.41 13.32 9.55
CA GLY A 66 -8.45 12.88 10.57
C GLY A 66 -8.50 13.73 11.85
N GLN A 67 -8.68 15.06 11.73
CA GLN A 67 -8.81 15.96 12.89
C GLN A 67 -10.14 15.73 13.64
N LEU A 68 -11.25 15.56 12.92
CA LEU A 68 -12.53 15.19 13.54
C LEU A 68 -12.43 13.85 14.26
N ASN A 69 -11.77 12.86 13.66
CA ASN A 69 -11.57 11.54 14.25
C ASN A 69 -10.72 11.62 15.53
N LEU A 70 -9.61 12.38 15.52
CA LEU A 70 -8.79 12.62 16.71
C LEU A 70 -9.57 13.30 17.83
N PHE A 71 -10.42 14.28 17.50
CA PHE A 71 -11.29 14.91 18.49
C PHE A 71 -12.26 13.91 19.11
N VAL A 72 -12.87 13.02 18.31
CA VAL A 72 -13.75 11.97 18.86
C VAL A 72 -12.99 11.02 19.78
N THR A 73 -11.79 10.59 19.38
CA THR A 73 -10.93 9.76 20.23
C THR A 73 -10.59 10.47 21.54
N LEU A 74 -10.26 11.76 21.50
CA LEU A 74 -10.02 12.58 22.69
C LEU A 74 -11.25 12.63 23.61
N GLN A 75 -12.45 12.80 23.04
CA GLN A 75 -13.70 12.80 23.80
C GLN A 75 -13.97 11.45 24.48
N LYS A 76 -13.69 10.33 23.80
CA LYS A 76 -13.80 9.00 24.41
C LYS A 76 -12.84 8.82 25.59
N ILE A 77 -11.61 9.32 25.46
CA ILE A 77 -10.63 9.33 26.56
C ILE A 77 -11.19 10.14 27.75
N TYR A 78 -11.67 11.35 27.51
CA TYR A 78 -12.21 12.16 28.59
C TYR A 78 -13.44 11.54 29.25
N ARG A 79 -14.32 10.89 28.49
CA ARG A 79 -15.43 10.11 29.06
C ARG A 79 -14.93 8.97 29.95
N HIS A 80 -13.89 8.25 29.55
CA HIS A 80 -13.26 7.21 30.38
C HIS A 80 -12.65 7.79 31.67
N LEU A 81 -11.97 8.93 31.60
CA LEU A 81 -11.43 9.60 32.80
C LEU A 81 -12.55 9.95 33.79
N ILE A 82 -13.70 10.43 33.30
CA ILE A 82 -14.83 10.83 34.13
C ILE A 82 -15.56 9.60 34.68
N ASP A 83 -16.07 8.75 33.79
CA ASP A 83 -17.00 7.67 34.12
C ASP A 83 -16.33 6.48 34.81
N VAL A 84 -15.00 6.32 34.65
CA VAL A 84 -14.25 5.19 35.23
C VAL A 84 -13.28 5.66 36.29
N LEU A 85 -12.35 6.56 35.96
CA LEU A 85 -11.29 6.92 36.92
C LEU A 85 -11.81 7.83 38.03
N ALA A 86 -12.58 8.88 37.70
CA ALA A 86 -13.08 9.82 38.69
C ALA A 86 -14.17 9.20 39.57
N GLU A 87 -15.12 8.49 38.97
CA GLU A 87 -16.18 7.77 39.70
C GLU A 87 -15.62 6.67 40.63
N ALA A 88 -14.49 6.04 40.27
CA ALA A 88 -13.83 5.08 41.15
C ALA A 88 -13.21 5.72 42.41
N GLN A 89 -12.80 6.99 42.33
CA GLN A 89 -12.28 7.73 43.50
C GLN A 89 -13.40 8.31 44.35
N GLN A 90 -14.41 8.85 43.69
CA GLN A 90 -15.54 9.48 44.35
C GLN A 90 -16.81 9.20 43.54
N PRO A 91 -17.72 8.35 44.05
CA PRO A 91 -19.01 8.12 43.42
C PRO A 91 -19.80 9.43 43.28
N ASP A 92 -20.51 9.59 42.17
CA ASP A 92 -21.31 10.77 41.83
C ASP A 92 -20.48 12.07 41.79
N VAL A 93 -19.21 12.01 41.37
CA VAL A 93 -18.24 13.13 41.45
C VAL A 93 -18.79 14.42 40.84
N LEU A 94 -19.49 14.34 39.71
CA LEU A 94 -20.07 15.51 39.03
C LEU A 94 -21.28 16.09 39.77
N GLN A 95 -22.14 15.23 40.33
CA GLN A 95 -23.29 15.71 41.11
C GLN A 95 -22.83 16.33 42.43
N ASP A 96 -21.82 15.74 43.07
CA ASP A 96 -21.23 16.29 44.28
C ASP A 96 -20.55 17.64 44.02
N ALA A 97 -19.79 17.77 42.93
CA ALA A 97 -19.19 19.04 42.53
C ALA A 97 -20.25 20.14 42.31
N LEU A 98 -21.36 19.80 41.66
CA LEU A 98 -22.47 20.74 41.46
C LEU A 98 -23.15 21.13 42.79
N ARG A 99 -23.31 20.19 43.74
CA ARG A 99 -23.80 20.51 45.09
C ARG A 99 -22.83 21.43 45.84
N ARG A 100 -21.52 21.18 45.74
CA ARG A 100 -20.46 22.00 46.35
C ARG A 100 -20.37 23.40 45.74
N SER A 101 -20.77 23.57 44.49
CA SER A 101 -20.91 24.90 43.86
C SER A 101 -22.20 25.64 44.29
N GLY A 102 -23.01 25.05 45.17
CA GLY A 102 -24.23 25.65 45.72
C GLY A 102 -25.49 25.39 44.90
N VAL A 103 -25.45 24.47 43.93
CA VAL A 103 -26.56 24.19 43.01
C VAL A 103 -27.09 22.78 43.21
N ASP A 104 -28.41 22.64 43.34
CA ASP A 104 -29.05 21.34 43.48
C ASP A 104 -29.09 20.61 42.12
N PRO A 105 -28.43 19.44 41.95
CA PRO A 105 -28.48 18.68 40.70
C PRO A 105 -29.89 18.25 40.27
N ASN A 106 -30.86 18.27 41.20
CA ASN A 106 -32.27 17.98 40.93
C ASN A 106 -33.16 19.22 41.03
N GLY A 107 -32.56 20.40 41.19
CA GLY A 107 -33.26 21.68 41.24
C GLY A 107 -33.85 22.07 39.89
N ALA A 108 -34.81 23.00 39.92
CA ALA A 108 -35.49 23.49 38.73
C ALA A 108 -34.52 24.11 37.71
N GLU A 109 -33.50 24.82 38.19
CA GLU A 109 -32.48 25.47 37.37
C GLU A 109 -31.65 24.45 36.57
N THR A 110 -31.13 23.41 37.23
CA THR A 110 -30.40 22.33 36.55
C THR A 110 -31.29 21.60 35.56
N ILE A 111 -32.53 21.26 35.93
CA ILE A 111 -33.46 20.59 35.01
C ILE A 111 -33.73 21.44 33.76
N GLN A 112 -33.87 22.77 33.91
CA GLN A 112 -34.06 23.67 32.78
C GLN A 112 -32.82 23.77 31.89
N LEU A 113 -31.61 23.83 32.47
CA LEU A 113 -30.35 23.75 31.71
C LEU A 113 -30.27 22.46 30.91
N LEU A 114 -30.55 21.32 31.56
CA LEU A 114 -30.53 20.01 30.92
C LEU A 114 -31.56 19.94 29.76
N ALA A 115 -32.75 20.52 29.92
CA ALA A 115 -33.73 20.62 28.84
C ALA A 115 -33.21 21.43 27.64
N HIS A 116 -32.66 22.62 27.85
CA HIS A 116 -32.05 23.41 26.77
C HIS A 116 -30.87 22.69 26.12
N PHE A 117 -30.09 21.94 26.90
CA PHE A 117 -28.99 21.12 26.38
C PHE A 117 -29.52 20.02 25.46
N VAL A 118 -30.59 19.30 25.81
CA VAL A 118 -31.22 18.32 24.91
C VAL A 118 -31.74 18.97 23.63
N ASP A 119 -32.31 20.17 23.71
CA ASP A 119 -32.85 20.84 22.52
C ASP A 119 -31.74 21.29 21.54
N LEU A 120 -30.61 21.78 22.07
CA LEU A 120 -29.49 22.25 21.27
C LEU A 120 -28.54 21.12 20.85
N PHE A 121 -28.35 20.15 21.73
CA PHE A 121 -27.44 19.00 21.61
C PHE A 121 -28.18 17.71 21.96
N PRO A 122 -29.11 17.26 21.10
CA PRO A 122 -29.99 16.13 21.38
C PRO A 122 -29.24 14.80 21.42
N PRO A 123 -29.63 13.89 22.32
CA PRO A 123 -29.09 12.53 22.33
C PRO A 123 -29.62 11.72 21.13
N GLN A 124 -28.99 10.56 20.89
CA GLN A 124 -29.34 9.68 19.77
C GLN A 124 -30.84 9.33 19.70
N ASP A 125 -31.48 9.00 20.83
CA ASP A 125 -32.90 8.64 20.88
C ASP A 125 -33.82 9.78 20.40
N VAL A 126 -33.48 11.02 20.78
CA VAL A 126 -34.25 12.22 20.42
C VAL A 126 -34.00 12.57 18.95
N LEU A 127 -32.75 12.48 18.47
CA LEU A 127 -32.42 12.66 17.05
C LEU A 127 -33.11 11.63 16.15
N ALA A 128 -33.24 10.39 16.62
CA ALA A 128 -33.93 9.32 15.91
C ALA A 128 -35.47 9.44 15.98
N GLY A 129 -36.02 10.37 16.77
CA GLY A 129 -37.46 10.53 16.98
C GLY A 129 -38.09 9.40 17.81
N VAL A 130 -37.29 8.63 18.55
CA VAL A 130 -37.74 7.52 19.41
C VAL A 130 -38.38 8.06 20.69
N ALA A 131 -37.92 9.20 21.18
CA ALA A 131 -38.47 9.88 22.35
C ALA A 131 -38.53 11.40 22.11
N ASP A 132 -39.52 12.06 22.72
CA ASP A 132 -39.53 13.51 22.80
C ASP A 132 -38.53 13.99 23.88
N PRO A 133 -37.98 15.22 23.78
CA PRO A 133 -37.03 15.76 24.77
C PRO A 133 -37.54 15.67 26.22
N ALA A 134 -38.81 16.01 26.44
CA ALA A 134 -39.41 16.04 27.78
C ALA A 134 -39.61 14.64 28.37
N GLY A 135 -40.06 13.66 27.59
CA GLY A 135 -40.22 12.27 27.99
C GLY A 135 -38.88 11.55 28.13
N TRP A 136 -37.86 11.93 27.35
CA TRP A 136 -36.50 11.42 27.51
C TRP A 136 -35.87 11.84 28.85
N LEU A 137 -36.21 13.04 29.34
CA LEU A 137 -35.79 13.60 30.64
C LEU A 137 -36.66 13.18 31.84
N GLY A 138 -37.73 12.40 31.63
CA GLY A 138 -38.71 12.01 32.65
C GLY A 138 -38.13 11.25 33.85
N ARG A 139 -38.94 10.97 34.89
CA ARG A 139 -38.45 10.36 36.15
C ARG A 139 -38.44 8.82 36.09
N SER A 140 -37.25 8.24 35.99
CA SER A 140 -36.97 6.78 36.10
C SER A 140 -35.54 6.55 36.60
N ASP A 141 -35.17 5.34 37.03
CA ASP A 141 -33.78 5.02 37.42
C ASP A 141 -32.80 5.20 36.25
N THR A 142 -33.26 4.93 35.02
CA THR A 142 -32.56 5.27 33.77
C THR A 142 -32.37 6.77 33.59
N ALA A 143 -33.27 7.60 34.12
CA ALA A 143 -33.14 9.05 34.05
C ALA A 143 -32.07 9.61 34.97
N LEU A 144 -31.79 8.97 36.11
CA LEU A 144 -30.67 9.39 36.98
C LEU A 144 -29.33 9.20 36.26
N LYS A 145 -29.14 8.06 35.58
CA LYS A 145 -27.97 7.79 34.74
C LYS A 145 -27.88 8.74 33.54
N ARG A 146 -29.01 9.09 32.91
CA ARG A 146 -29.05 10.10 31.84
C ARG A 146 -28.58 11.47 32.33
N LYS A 147 -29.03 11.90 33.52
CA LYS A 147 -28.60 13.18 34.12
C LYS A 147 -27.09 13.21 34.39
N GLN A 148 -26.52 12.14 34.95
CA GLN A 148 -25.06 12.02 35.12
C GLN A 148 -24.32 12.15 33.77
N ALA A 149 -24.79 11.42 32.75
CA ALA A 149 -24.21 11.50 31.41
C ALA A 149 -24.29 12.92 30.82
N MET A 150 -25.39 13.65 31.06
CA MET A 150 -25.52 15.03 30.58
C MET A 150 -24.61 16.01 31.30
N LEU A 151 -24.42 15.88 32.62
CA LEU A 151 -23.45 16.71 33.36
C LEU A 151 -22.03 16.50 32.84
N ARG A 152 -21.68 15.24 32.54
CA ARG A 152 -20.42 14.90 31.85
C ARG A 152 -20.32 15.60 30.51
N GLU A 153 -21.33 15.46 29.65
CA GLU A 153 -21.30 16.08 28.31
C GLU A 153 -21.25 17.62 28.36
N LEU A 154 -21.89 18.26 29.35
CA LEU A 154 -21.79 19.71 29.57
C LEU A 154 -20.37 20.16 29.93
N LEU A 155 -19.69 19.40 30.80
CA LEU A 155 -18.29 19.63 31.16
C LEU A 155 -17.36 19.44 29.95
N LEU A 156 -17.61 18.40 29.14
CA LEU A 156 -16.84 18.13 27.92
C LEU A 156 -17.07 19.20 26.84
N LEU A 157 -18.30 19.70 26.72
CA LEU A 157 -18.62 20.81 25.83
C LEU A 157 -17.89 22.08 26.26
N ARG A 158 -17.84 22.36 27.58
CA ARG A 158 -17.07 23.49 28.14
C ARG A 158 -15.59 23.35 27.84
N THR A 159 -15.04 22.16 28.07
CA THR A 159 -13.63 21.83 27.78
C THR A 159 -13.31 22.02 26.29
N ALA A 160 -14.22 21.58 25.41
CA ALA A 160 -14.08 21.80 23.97
C ALA A 160 -14.14 23.28 23.59
N ALA A 161 -15.04 24.06 24.21
CA ALA A 161 -15.13 25.50 23.99
C ALA A 161 -13.82 26.25 24.33
N GLU A 162 -13.03 25.74 25.27
CA GLU A 162 -11.71 26.30 25.64
C GLU A 162 -10.54 25.84 24.75
N ASN A 163 -10.72 24.81 23.92
CA ASN A 163 -9.63 24.17 23.17
C ASN A 163 -9.40 24.84 21.80
N PRO A 164 -8.28 25.53 21.53
CA PRO A 164 -8.07 26.19 20.24
C PRO A 164 -7.87 25.21 19.07
N ALA A 165 -7.40 23.98 19.32
CA ALA A 165 -7.13 22.98 18.28
C ALA A 165 -8.36 22.57 17.46
N ILE A 166 -9.58 22.91 17.90
CA ILE A 166 -10.84 22.58 17.19
C ILE A 166 -11.42 23.76 16.38
N ASP A 167 -10.70 24.89 16.29
CA ASP A 167 -11.20 26.11 15.65
C ASP A 167 -11.74 25.91 14.23
N SER A 168 -11.17 24.97 13.47
CA SER A 168 -11.60 24.67 12.11
C SER A 168 -13.04 24.14 12.03
N PHE A 169 -13.51 23.43 13.04
CA PHE A 169 -14.86 22.85 13.09
C PHE A 169 -15.70 23.29 14.31
N ARG A 170 -15.19 24.20 15.15
CA ARG A 170 -15.85 24.71 16.37
C ARG A 170 -17.33 25.07 16.20
N ARG A 171 -17.71 25.56 15.03
CA ARG A 171 -19.10 25.95 14.72
C ARG A 171 -20.14 24.85 14.96
N ILE A 172 -19.78 23.56 14.85
CA ILE A 172 -20.73 22.45 15.03
C ILE A 172 -21.01 22.14 16.50
N LEU A 173 -20.15 22.63 17.39
CA LEU A 173 -20.10 22.36 18.83
C LEU A 173 -20.07 23.67 19.63
N ASP A 174 -20.66 24.72 19.06
CA ASP A 174 -20.69 26.07 19.62
C ASP A 174 -21.64 26.17 20.82
N ASP A 175 -21.10 26.44 22.00
CA ASP A 175 -21.82 26.54 23.27
C ASP A 175 -22.43 27.93 23.51
N ARG A 176 -22.17 28.92 22.66
CA ARG A 176 -22.64 30.30 22.85
C ARG A 176 -24.16 30.44 22.87
N GLU A 177 -24.87 29.60 22.10
CA GLU A 177 -26.34 29.60 22.11
C GLU A 177 -26.88 29.01 23.43
N LEU A 178 -26.21 28.00 23.99
CA LEU A 178 -26.55 27.44 25.30
C LEU A 178 -26.29 28.47 26.41
N ALA A 179 -25.15 29.19 26.33
CA ALA A 179 -24.81 30.27 27.25
C ALA A 179 -25.80 31.45 27.22
N LYS A 180 -26.42 31.73 26.07
CA LYS A 180 -27.48 32.75 25.97
C LYS A 180 -28.82 32.28 26.53
N ALA A 181 -29.12 30.99 26.39
CA ALA A 181 -30.42 30.41 26.76
C ALA A 181 -30.51 29.96 28.22
N SER A 182 -29.38 29.88 28.94
CA SER A 182 -29.31 29.27 30.28
C SER A 182 -28.12 29.81 31.10
N PRO A 183 -28.13 29.69 32.44
CA PRO A 183 -26.99 30.03 33.30
C PRO A 183 -25.81 29.06 33.19
N TYR A 184 -25.62 28.44 32.02
CA TYR A 184 -24.63 27.42 31.73
C TYR A 184 -23.21 27.80 32.16
N LEU A 185 -22.75 29.02 31.82
CA LEU A 185 -21.38 29.45 32.13
C LEU A 185 -21.15 29.57 33.64
N GLU A 186 -22.07 30.21 34.36
CA GLU A 186 -21.97 30.38 35.81
C GLU A 186 -21.97 29.02 36.52
N LEU A 187 -22.80 28.09 36.05
CA LEU A 187 -22.87 26.72 36.57
C LEU A 187 -21.60 25.92 36.30
N MET A 188 -21.04 26.00 35.09
CA MET A 188 -19.81 25.30 34.76
C MET A 188 -18.59 25.89 35.47
N ASP A 189 -18.50 27.23 35.61
CA ASP A 189 -17.41 27.88 36.34
C ASP A 189 -17.45 27.50 37.84
N GLY A 190 -18.64 27.41 38.44
CA GLY A 190 -18.82 26.92 39.80
C GLY A 190 -18.44 25.44 39.96
N MET A 191 -18.84 24.60 39.01
CA MET A 191 -18.50 23.18 39.00
C MET A 191 -16.99 22.95 38.82
N ASP A 192 -16.34 23.73 37.95
CA ASP A 192 -14.89 23.71 37.74
C ASP A 192 -14.13 24.06 39.02
N ALA A 193 -14.56 25.12 39.73
CA ALA A 193 -13.94 25.51 41.00
C ALA A 193 -14.08 24.40 42.07
N ALA A 194 -15.21 23.69 42.10
CA ALA A 194 -15.44 22.57 43.01
C ALA A 194 -14.59 21.34 42.64
N LEU A 195 -14.49 21.01 41.34
CA LEU A 195 -13.70 19.89 40.85
C LEU A 195 -12.19 20.13 40.99
N ALA A 196 -11.72 21.39 40.93
CA ALA A 196 -10.33 21.76 41.22
C ALA A 196 -9.93 21.52 42.69
N GLN A 197 -10.91 21.39 43.59
CA GLN A 197 -10.73 20.98 44.99
C GLN A 197 -11.16 19.52 45.21
N GLY A 198 -11.39 18.77 44.14
CA GLY A 198 -11.81 17.36 44.16
C GLY A 198 -10.66 16.39 44.46
N PRO A 199 -10.96 15.08 44.51
CA PRO A 199 -9.96 14.06 44.72
C PRO A 199 -8.95 14.01 43.57
N LEU A 200 -7.73 13.60 43.88
CA LEU A 200 -6.71 13.31 42.87
C LEU A 200 -7.02 11.97 42.20
N LEU A 201 -6.93 11.93 40.88
CA LEU A 201 -7.07 10.71 40.10
C LEU A 201 -5.84 9.82 40.32
N THR A 202 -6.08 8.62 40.84
CA THR A 202 -5.00 7.64 41.07
C THR A 202 -4.26 7.36 39.77
N GLY A 203 -2.93 7.50 39.80
CA GLY A 203 -2.06 7.29 38.64
C GLY A 203 -1.76 8.55 37.81
N LEU A 204 -2.48 9.65 38.03
CA LEU A 204 -2.19 10.96 37.40
C LEU A 204 -1.66 12.01 38.38
N ASP A 205 -1.97 11.87 39.68
CA ASP A 205 -1.72 12.89 40.71
C ASP A 205 -2.29 14.28 40.33
N MET A 206 -3.38 14.27 39.54
CA MET A 206 -4.11 15.45 39.06
C MET A 206 -5.56 15.36 39.49
N THR A 207 -6.19 16.49 39.76
CA THR A 207 -7.65 16.58 39.84
C THR A 207 -8.28 16.34 38.46
N LEU A 208 -9.58 16.03 38.41
CA LEU A 208 -10.28 15.80 37.15
C LEU A 208 -10.15 16.97 36.17
N VAL A 209 -10.29 18.21 36.66
CA VAL A 209 -10.18 19.42 35.84
C VAL A 209 -8.76 19.63 35.32
N GLU A 210 -7.74 19.37 36.14
CA GLU A 210 -6.34 19.44 35.71
C GLU A 210 -6.05 18.40 34.63
N ALA A 211 -6.55 17.18 34.80
CA ALA A 211 -6.42 16.13 33.80
C ALA A 211 -7.10 16.50 32.47
N LEU A 212 -8.33 17.01 32.48
CA LEU A 212 -9.03 17.43 31.25
C LEU A 212 -8.29 18.56 30.51
N ARG A 213 -7.68 19.50 31.23
CA ARG A 213 -6.94 20.65 30.64
C ARG A 213 -5.47 20.37 30.34
N ALA A 214 -4.87 19.31 30.87
CA ALA A 214 -3.45 19.00 30.69
C ALA A 214 -3.05 18.78 29.22
N PRO A 215 -3.78 18.00 28.40
CA PRO A 215 -3.48 17.86 26.98
C PRO A 215 -3.54 19.20 26.24
N ILE A 216 -4.58 20.00 26.50
CA ILE A 216 -4.76 21.33 25.88
C ILE A 216 -3.58 22.24 26.22
N LYS A 217 -3.08 22.22 27.47
CA LYS A 217 -1.90 23.00 27.86
C LYS A 217 -0.61 22.50 27.19
N ALA A 218 -0.47 21.19 26.99
CA ALA A 218 0.72 20.61 26.37
C ALA A 218 0.80 20.89 24.85
N ALA A 219 -0.34 20.89 24.16
CA ALA A 219 -0.43 21.16 22.73
C ALA A 219 -1.70 21.96 22.38
N PRO A 220 -1.70 23.29 22.58
CA PRO A 220 -2.90 24.12 22.45
C PRO A 220 -3.53 24.06 21.06
N ASP A 221 -2.72 24.11 20.02
CA ASP A 221 -3.17 24.28 18.64
C ASP A 221 -3.16 22.97 17.83
N SER A 222 -2.99 21.82 18.48
CA SER A 222 -2.82 20.53 17.79
C SER A 222 -3.53 19.37 18.49
N LEU A 223 -4.59 18.83 17.87
CA LEU A 223 -5.27 17.63 18.37
C LEU A 223 -4.36 16.40 18.36
N SER A 224 -3.51 16.25 17.32
CA SER A 224 -2.53 15.18 17.27
C SER A 224 -1.52 15.29 18.42
N GLY A 225 -1.08 16.52 18.76
CA GLY A 225 -0.25 16.78 19.93
C GLY A 225 -0.95 16.45 21.25
N GLN A 226 -2.24 16.80 21.39
CA GLN A 226 -3.04 16.51 22.59
C GLN A 226 -3.22 15.01 22.82
N VAL A 227 -3.65 14.28 21.78
CA VAL A 227 -3.82 12.82 21.86
C VAL A 227 -2.45 12.13 22.01
N GLY A 228 -1.40 12.67 21.41
CA GLY A 228 -0.02 12.17 21.56
C GLY A 228 0.49 12.30 22.99
N PHE A 229 0.26 13.45 23.63
CA PHE A 229 0.56 13.65 25.04
C PHE A 229 -0.10 12.59 25.93
N ILE A 230 -1.38 12.31 25.68
CA ILE A 230 -2.13 11.28 26.42
C ILE A 230 -1.55 9.89 26.19
N ARG A 231 -1.28 9.52 24.94
CA ARG A 231 -0.69 8.22 24.59
C ARG A 231 0.63 8.01 25.33
N ASP A 232 1.46 9.04 25.41
CA ASP A 232 2.80 8.93 25.97
C ASP A 232 2.79 8.95 27.51
N HIS A 233 1.87 9.68 28.15
CA HIS A 233 1.85 9.85 29.61
C HIS A 233 0.82 8.96 30.34
N TRP A 234 -0.28 8.57 29.69
CA TRP A 234 -1.43 7.93 30.33
C TRP A 234 -1.70 6.51 29.82
N ASN A 235 -0.77 5.89 29.08
CA ASN A 235 -0.96 4.57 28.46
C ASN A 235 -1.46 3.47 29.44
N VAL A 236 -0.95 3.43 30.67
CA VAL A 236 -1.33 2.41 31.68
C VAL A 236 -2.76 2.61 32.21
N LEU A 237 -3.32 3.81 32.04
CA LEU A 237 -4.63 4.19 32.59
C LEU A 237 -5.79 3.98 31.62
N LEU A 238 -5.47 3.82 30.33
CA LEU A 238 -6.46 3.65 29.27
C LEU A 238 -6.68 2.16 28.97
N PRO A 239 -7.92 1.75 28.67
CA PRO A 239 -8.21 0.38 28.26
C PRO A 239 -7.57 0.09 26.90
N THR A 240 -7.25 -1.19 26.66
CA THR A 240 -6.51 -1.61 25.46
C THR A 240 -7.25 -1.24 24.18
N GLU A 241 -8.58 -1.32 24.18
CA GLU A 241 -9.44 -0.97 23.06
C GLU A 241 -9.28 0.50 22.67
N LEU A 242 -9.18 1.41 23.66
CA LEU A 242 -9.05 2.84 23.41
C LEU A 242 -7.65 3.21 22.92
N LEU A 243 -6.62 2.52 23.41
CA LEU A 243 -5.26 2.66 22.88
C LEU A 243 -5.17 2.22 21.41
N GLN A 244 -5.89 1.15 21.04
CA GLN A 244 -5.99 0.73 19.64
C GLN A 244 -6.72 1.77 18.78
N GLU A 245 -7.80 2.38 19.29
CA GLU A 245 -8.48 3.47 18.57
C GLU A 245 -7.58 4.69 18.39
N VAL A 246 -6.78 5.06 19.40
CA VAL A 246 -5.76 6.13 19.29
C VAL A 246 -4.76 5.81 18.18
N ALA A 247 -4.23 4.60 18.17
CA ALA A 247 -3.29 4.14 17.16
C ALA A 247 -3.88 4.25 15.73
N ILE A 248 -5.10 3.76 15.52
CA ILE A 248 -5.80 3.86 14.22
C ILE A 248 -6.05 5.33 13.84
N ALA A 249 -6.41 6.20 14.80
CA ALA A 249 -6.67 7.60 14.51
C ALA A 249 -5.43 8.34 14.02
N PHE A 250 -4.25 8.02 14.54
CA PHE A 250 -2.98 8.52 14.04
C PHE A 250 -2.64 7.99 12.65
N ASP A 251 -2.86 6.70 12.40
CA ASP A 251 -2.61 6.10 11.08
C ASP A 251 -3.46 6.77 9.99
N ILE A 252 -4.75 6.99 10.27
CA ILE A 252 -5.67 7.69 9.35
C ILE A 252 -5.20 9.13 9.08
N LEU A 253 -4.76 9.85 10.11
CA LEU A 253 -4.23 11.21 9.93
C LEU A 253 -3.00 11.22 9.01
N LEU A 254 -2.06 10.30 9.23
CA LEU A 254 -0.84 10.19 8.42
C LEU A 254 -1.14 9.83 6.97
N GLU A 255 -2.12 8.96 6.71
CA GLU A 255 -2.57 8.63 5.36
C GLU A 255 -3.15 9.86 4.64
N GLU A 256 -4.05 10.62 5.29
CA GLU A 256 -4.65 11.83 4.70
C GLU A 256 -3.60 12.93 4.42
N GLU A 257 -2.61 13.10 5.32
CA GLU A 257 -1.51 14.05 5.10
C GLU A 257 -0.62 13.67 3.90
N ARG A 258 -0.39 12.36 3.67
CA ARG A 258 0.37 11.87 2.51
C ARG A 258 -0.37 12.08 1.20
N GLU A 259 -1.67 11.86 1.19
CA GLU A 259 -2.53 12.10 0.02
C GLU A 259 -2.45 13.56 -0.45
N TRP A 260 -2.39 14.52 0.48
CA TRP A 260 -2.27 15.95 0.15
C TRP A 260 -0.83 16.42 -0.07
N GLY A 261 0.16 15.70 0.47
CA GLY A 261 1.57 16.10 0.47
C GLY A 261 2.35 15.78 -0.80
N GLY A 262 1.81 14.97 -1.72
CA GLY A 262 2.44 14.67 -3.01
C GLY A 262 3.93 14.31 -2.87
N ALA A 263 4.28 13.38 -1.98
CA ALA A 263 5.67 13.05 -1.70
C ALA A 263 5.90 11.55 -1.64
N GLY A 264 6.81 11.06 -2.47
CA GLY A 264 7.27 9.67 -2.41
C GLY A 264 8.04 9.22 -3.65
N GLU A 265 8.93 10.05 -4.22
CA GLU A 265 10.01 9.47 -5.02
C GLU A 265 10.89 8.67 -4.06
N PRO A 266 11.17 7.37 -4.32
CA PRO A 266 12.11 6.62 -3.50
C PRO A 266 13.45 7.35 -3.46
N GLY A 267 13.96 7.58 -2.25
CA GLY A 267 15.30 8.14 -2.07
C GLY A 267 16.38 7.28 -2.75
N PRO A 268 17.60 7.79 -2.92
CA PRO A 268 18.69 7.07 -3.57
C PRO A 268 18.93 5.70 -2.92
N PRO A 269 19.24 4.65 -3.72
CA PRO A 269 19.32 3.29 -3.21
C PRO A 269 20.44 3.17 -2.17
N PRO A 270 20.14 2.69 -0.95
CA PRO A 270 21.15 2.48 0.09
C PRO A 270 22.09 1.31 -0.26
N VAL A 271 23.24 1.24 0.44
CA VAL A 271 24.14 0.08 0.37
C VAL A 271 23.46 -1.12 1.02
N MET A 272 23.56 -2.30 0.40
CA MET A 272 22.94 -3.51 0.91
C MET A 272 23.70 -4.03 2.13
N GLU A 273 23.03 -4.12 3.27
CA GLU A 273 23.58 -4.65 4.52
C GLU A 273 22.85 -5.95 4.91
N PHE A 274 23.60 -6.97 5.32
CA PHE A 274 23.05 -8.23 5.80
C PHE A 274 23.47 -8.47 7.26
N GLY A 275 22.55 -8.97 8.09
CA GLY A 275 22.87 -9.65 9.35
C GLY A 275 23.36 -8.80 10.55
N ARG A 276 23.37 -7.47 10.52
CA ARG A 276 23.92 -6.66 11.64
C ARG A 276 22.97 -6.24 12.76
N HIS A 277 21.69 -6.66 12.78
CA HIS A 277 20.73 -6.29 13.84
C HIS A 277 20.07 -7.50 14.53
N GLY A 278 20.85 -8.56 14.78
CA GLY A 278 20.38 -9.78 15.44
C GLY A 278 20.17 -9.71 16.96
N LEU A 279 20.28 -8.55 17.61
CA LEU A 279 20.13 -8.43 19.07
C LEU A 279 19.07 -7.41 19.54
N HIS A 280 18.47 -6.63 18.63
CA HIS A 280 17.31 -5.78 18.93
C HIS A 280 16.39 -5.69 17.70
N GLY A 281 15.45 -6.64 17.59
CA GLY A 281 14.11 -6.49 16.99
C GLY A 281 13.84 -5.62 15.75
N GLY A 282 14.79 -5.39 14.85
CA GLY A 282 14.55 -4.64 13.62
C GLY A 282 15.22 -5.32 12.43
N ALA A 283 14.43 -6.04 11.63
CA ALA A 283 14.90 -6.71 10.43
C ALA A 283 14.36 -6.00 9.17
N GLY A 284 14.61 -4.71 9.06
CA GLY A 284 14.45 -4.00 7.80
C GLY A 284 15.53 -2.94 7.68
N GLY A 285 16.09 -2.82 6.48
CA GLY A 285 17.11 -1.82 6.20
C GLY A 285 16.63 -0.44 6.62
N VAL A 286 17.45 0.20 7.45
CA VAL A 286 17.22 1.54 7.96
C VAL A 286 17.48 2.50 6.80
N GLY A 287 16.47 3.26 6.38
CA GLY A 287 16.65 4.39 5.47
C GLY A 287 17.66 5.38 6.04
N ALA A 288 18.18 6.29 5.20
CA ALA A 288 19.15 7.31 5.62
C ALA A 288 18.64 8.24 6.75
N ASP A 289 17.34 8.16 7.10
CA ASP A 289 16.64 8.90 8.15
C ASP A 289 16.45 8.10 9.46
N GLY A 290 16.91 6.85 9.55
CA GLY A 290 16.68 6.02 10.74
C GLY A 290 15.39 5.19 10.72
N SER A 291 14.57 5.27 9.67
CA SER A 291 13.31 4.52 9.56
C SER A 291 13.43 3.30 8.65
N SER A 292 13.05 2.11 9.13
CA SER A 292 12.80 0.97 8.24
C SER A 292 11.37 1.07 7.73
N VAL A 293 11.18 1.00 6.41
CA VAL A 293 9.85 0.90 5.77
C VAL A 293 9.03 -0.28 6.33
N PHE A 294 9.71 -1.25 6.94
CA PHE A 294 9.15 -2.47 7.51
C PHE A 294 9.25 -2.53 9.05
N ALA A 295 9.58 -1.44 9.74
CA ALA A 295 9.67 -1.45 11.20
C ALA A 295 8.37 -1.98 11.83
N GLY A 296 8.45 -3.08 12.58
CA GLY A 296 7.30 -3.75 13.19
C GLY A 296 6.52 -4.69 12.26
N TYR A 297 6.96 -4.85 11.00
CA TYR A 297 6.38 -5.77 10.02
C TYR A 297 7.17 -7.07 9.79
N ASP A 298 8.36 -7.19 10.38
CA ASP A 298 9.28 -8.27 10.06
C ASP A 298 8.91 -9.64 10.64
N TYR A 299 9.18 -10.69 9.85
CA TYR A 299 9.12 -12.08 10.27
C TYR A 299 10.53 -12.64 10.48
N PRO A 300 10.70 -13.68 11.31
CA PRO A 300 11.98 -14.37 11.46
C PRO A 300 12.52 -14.87 10.11
N GLU A 301 13.77 -14.53 9.79
CA GLU A 301 14.44 -14.97 8.57
C GLU A 301 15.33 -16.19 8.83
N TYR A 302 15.06 -17.28 8.15
CA TYR A 302 15.81 -18.53 8.25
C TYR A 302 16.35 -18.96 6.89
N GLU A 303 17.34 -19.84 6.91
CA GLU A 303 17.94 -20.35 5.68
C GLU A 303 17.15 -21.54 5.13
N HIS A 304 16.62 -21.39 3.93
CA HIS A 304 15.83 -22.40 3.21
C HIS A 304 15.91 -22.19 1.68
N PHE A 305 17.14 -22.18 1.17
CA PHE A 305 17.43 -22.05 -0.24
C PHE A 305 16.83 -23.20 -1.06
N SER A 306 16.30 -22.89 -2.24
CA SER A 306 15.90 -23.91 -3.21
C SER A 306 17.12 -24.45 -3.97
N PRO A 307 17.14 -25.75 -4.30
CA PRO A 307 18.19 -26.33 -5.12
C PRO A 307 18.12 -25.77 -6.55
N ASP A 308 19.27 -25.56 -7.18
CA ASP A 308 19.36 -25.21 -8.59
C ASP A 308 19.53 -26.48 -9.43
N ALA A 309 18.83 -26.58 -10.56
CA ALA A 309 19.18 -27.55 -11.60
C ALA A 309 20.43 -27.09 -12.36
N ASP A 310 21.19 -28.01 -12.97
CA ASP A 310 22.49 -27.76 -13.62
C ASP A 310 22.49 -26.60 -14.64
N TRP A 311 21.36 -26.35 -15.29
CA TRP A 311 21.22 -25.31 -16.30
C TRP A 311 20.92 -23.92 -15.71
N MET A 312 20.34 -23.83 -14.51
CA MET A 312 19.79 -22.60 -13.92
C MET A 312 20.87 -21.54 -13.65
N SER A 313 22.03 -21.96 -13.16
CA SER A 313 23.18 -21.07 -12.93
C SER A 313 23.75 -20.51 -14.23
N ASN A 314 23.56 -21.22 -15.35
CA ASN A 314 24.17 -20.88 -16.63
C ASN A 314 23.25 -20.08 -17.56
N VAL A 315 22.11 -19.62 -17.06
CA VAL A 315 21.17 -18.83 -17.86
C VAL A 315 21.77 -17.47 -18.20
N VAL A 316 21.70 -17.10 -19.48
CA VAL A 316 21.94 -15.77 -20.01
C VAL A 316 20.67 -15.33 -20.72
N MET A 317 20.01 -14.30 -20.20
CA MET A 317 18.66 -13.95 -20.61
C MET A 317 18.63 -12.74 -21.52
N MET A 318 17.89 -12.86 -22.64
CA MET A 318 17.54 -11.76 -23.53
C MET A 318 16.07 -11.40 -23.33
N ALA A 319 15.79 -10.14 -22.98
CA ALA A 319 14.44 -9.61 -22.87
C ALA A 319 13.95 -9.04 -24.21
N LYS A 320 12.76 -9.43 -24.67
CA LYS A 320 12.14 -8.88 -25.88
C LYS A 320 10.68 -8.53 -25.64
N MET A 321 10.35 -7.25 -25.81
CA MET A 321 8.99 -6.77 -26.08
C MET A 321 8.45 -7.42 -27.35
N VAL A 322 7.52 -8.38 -27.23
CA VAL A 322 7.15 -9.26 -28.34
C VAL A 322 6.65 -8.48 -29.55
N TYR A 323 5.67 -7.59 -29.39
CA TYR A 323 5.08 -6.86 -30.51
C TYR A 323 6.11 -6.00 -31.26
N VAL A 324 6.90 -5.22 -30.51
CA VAL A 324 7.97 -4.39 -31.07
C VAL A 324 9.03 -5.26 -31.77
N TRP A 325 9.41 -6.38 -31.15
CA TRP A 325 10.42 -7.29 -31.70
C TRP A 325 9.96 -7.93 -33.02
N LEU A 326 8.72 -8.42 -33.11
CA LEU A 326 8.19 -9.01 -34.35
C LEU A 326 8.11 -7.97 -35.48
N GLU A 327 7.78 -6.72 -35.15
CA GLU A 327 7.77 -5.62 -36.10
C GLU A 327 9.19 -5.29 -36.62
N GLN A 328 10.18 -5.21 -35.72
CA GLN A 328 11.59 -5.01 -36.09
C GLN A 328 12.12 -6.18 -36.93
N LEU A 329 11.78 -7.42 -36.59
CA LEU A 329 12.13 -8.59 -37.39
C LEU A 329 11.49 -8.52 -38.78
N SER A 330 10.25 -8.04 -38.89
CA SER A 330 9.60 -7.86 -40.19
C SER A 330 10.39 -6.93 -41.09
N ARG A 331 10.89 -5.81 -40.54
CA ARG A 331 11.76 -4.88 -41.26
C ARG A 331 13.10 -5.51 -41.62
N GLN A 332 13.72 -6.20 -40.68
CA GLN A 332 15.04 -6.81 -40.85
C GLN A 332 15.06 -7.90 -41.92
N TYR A 333 14.03 -8.76 -41.96
CA TYR A 333 13.97 -9.92 -42.87
C TYR A 333 13.18 -9.63 -44.16
N GLY A 334 12.50 -8.49 -44.25
CA GLY A 334 11.81 -8.06 -45.47
C GLY A 334 10.47 -8.76 -45.76
N TYR A 335 9.87 -9.41 -44.77
CA TYR A 335 8.53 -10.01 -44.86
C TYR A 335 7.76 -9.88 -43.54
N SER A 336 6.43 -9.98 -43.59
CA SER A 336 5.59 -9.78 -42.40
C SER A 336 5.76 -10.91 -41.39
N ILE A 337 6.13 -10.55 -40.16
CA ILE A 337 6.26 -11.41 -38.98
C ILE A 337 5.37 -10.80 -37.90
N THR A 338 4.26 -11.46 -37.60
CA THR A 338 3.22 -10.99 -36.67
C THR A 338 2.90 -12.01 -35.57
N ARG A 339 3.36 -13.25 -35.73
CA ARG A 339 3.10 -14.37 -34.82
C ARG A 339 4.39 -15.02 -34.32
N LEU A 340 4.31 -15.70 -33.18
CA LEU A 340 5.47 -16.34 -32.55
C LEU A 340 6.07 -17.48 -33.39
N ASP A 341 5.23 -18.21 -34.13
CA ASP A 341 5.65 -19.29 -35.05
C ASP A 341 6.43 -18.76 -36.27
N GLN A 342 6.31 -17.47 -36.58
CA GLN A 342 6.96 -16.83 -37.73
C GLN A 342 8.36 -16.28 -37.40
N VAL A 343 8.79 -16.29 -36.13
CA VAL A 343 10.15 -15.87 -35.74
C VAL A 343 11.18 -16.73 -36.50
N PRO A 344 12.09 -16.12 -37.30
CA PRO A 344 12.99 -16.87 -38.17
C PRO A 344 13.98 -17.73 -37.38
N ASP A 345 14.28 -18.95 -37.86
CA ASP A 345 15.30 -19.81 -37.24
C ASP A 345 16.70 -19.16 -37.25
N ALA A 346 16.99 -18.33 -38.25
CA ALA A 346 18.23 -17.55 -38.32
C ALA A 346 18.38 -16.59 -37.14
N GLU A 347 17.29 -16.00 -36.65
CA GLU A 347 17.32 -15.09 -35.49
C GLU A 347 17.57 -15.86 -34.19
N LEU A 348 16.90 -17.01 -34.02
CA LEU A 348 17.17 -17.90 -32.88
C LEU A 348 18.61 -18.41 -32.90
N GLY A 349 19.13 -18.74 -34.09
CA GLY A 349 20.52 -19.13 -34.28
C GLY A 349 21.50 -18.00 -33.93
N ARG A 350 21.18 -16.76 -34.26
CA ARG A 350 21.97 -15.57 -33.89
C ARG A 350 22.06 -15.41 -32.37
N LEU A 351 20.93 -15.51 -31.67
CA LEU A 351 20.88 -15.42 -30.21
C LEU A 351 21.69 -16.56 -29.55
N ALA A 352 21.51 -17.79 -30.02
CA ALA A 352 22.25 -18.94 -29.50
C ALA A 352 23.77 -18.79 -29.74
N ALA A 353 24.17 -18.35 -30.93
CA ALA A 353 25.58 -18.14 -31.27
C ALA A 353 26.25 -17.02 -30.45
N ALA A 354 25.47 -16.02 -30.03
CA ALA A 354 25.90 -14.96 -29.11
C ALA A 354 26.05 -15.45 -27.65
N GLY A 355 25.50 -16.62 -27.32
CA GLY A 355 25.58 -17.24 -25.99
C GLY A 355 24.33 -17.05 -25.13
N PHE A 356 23.22 -16.59 -25.69
CA PHE A 356 21.94 -16.53 -24.98
C PHE A 356 21.33 -17.92 -24.82
N THR A 357 20.85 -18.22 -23.62
CA THR A 357 20.24 -19.51 -23.26
C THR A 357 18.83 -19.34 -22.69
N GLY A 358 18.39 -18.09 -22.47
CA GLY A 358 17.03 -17.72 -22.09
C GLY A 358 16.49 -16.60 -22.97
N LEU A 359 15.24 -16.70 -23.38
CA LEU A 359 14.52 -15.67 -24.14
C LEU A 359 13.22 -15.30 -23.41
N TRP A 360 13.19 -14.12 -22.81
CA TRP A 360 12.04 -13.57 -22.10
C TRP A 360 11.13 -12.81 -23.06
N LEU A 361 9.90 -13.32 -23.20
CA LEU A 361 8.86 -12.78 -24.06
C LEU A 361 7.90 -11.91 -23.25
N ILE A 362 8.08 -10.59 -23.32
CA ILE A 362 7.27 -9.63 -22.57
C ILE A 362 5.97 -9.34 -23.31
N GLY A 363 4.85 -9.47 -22.60
CA GLY A 363 3.52 -9.15 -23.10
C GLY A 363 2.93 -10.17 -24.07
N VAL A 364 3.20 -11.46 -23.83
CA VAL A 364 2.70 -12.62 -24.59
C VAL A 364 1.25 -13.00 -24.25
N TRP A 365 0.77 -12.60 -23.07
CA TRP A 365 -0.55 -12.95 -22.54
C TRP A 365 -1.67 -12.08 -23.12
N GLU A 366 -2.90 -12.59 -23.02
CA GLU A 366 -4.13 -11.87 -23.36
C GLU A 366 -4.33 -10.68 -22.41
N ARG A 367 -4.50 -9.50 -23.01
CA ARG A 367 -4.53 -8.22 -22.27
C ARG A 367 -5.95 -7.72 -22.11
N SER A 368 -6.21 -7.05 -20.99
CA SER A 368 -7.49 -6.42 -20.68
C SER A 368 -7.79 -5.28 -21.67
N PRO A 369 -8.88 -5.36 -22.45
CA PRO A 369 -9.24 -4.29 -23.40
C PRO A 369 -9.52 -2.94 -22.70
N ALA A 370 -9.97 -2.97 -21.45
CA ALA A 370 -10.21 -1.77 -20.66
C ALA A 370 -8.92 -0.93 -20.50
N SER A 371 -7.76 -1.57 -20.32
CA SER A 371 -6.47 -0.87 -20.24
C SER A 371 -6.16 -0.07 -21.51
N GLN A 372 -6.46 -0.64 -22.68
CA GLN A 372 -6.32 0.07 -23.95
C GLN A 372 -7.23 1.31 -23.99
N ARG A 373 -8.50 1.13 -23.63
CA ARG A 373 -9.50 2.21 -23.67
C ARG A 373 -9.11 3.37 -22.76
N ILE A 374 -8.62 3.07 -21.55
CA ILE A 374 -8.12 4.08 -20.61
C ILE A 374 -6.97 4.89 -21.23
N LYS A 375 -5.97 4.23 -21.81
CA LYS A 375 -4.81 4.92 -22.42
C LYS A 375 -5.22 5.82 -23.59
N GLN A 376 -6.19 5.38 -24.40
CA GLN A 376 -6.75 6.18 -25.50
C GLN A 376 -7.50 7.42 -24.99
N LEU A 377 -8.30 7.26 -23.94
CA LEU A 377 -8.99 8.37 -23.29
C LEU A 377 -8.02 9.38 -22.66
N CYS A 378 -6.86 8.92 -22.17
CA CYS A 378 -5.76 9.75 -21.69
C CYS A 378 -4.91 10.41 -22.79
N GLY A 379 -5.28 10.28 -24.07
CA GLY A 379 -4.66 10.98 -25.19
C GLY A 379 -3.63 10.19 -26.00
N ASN A 380 -3.49 8.89 -25.80
CA ASN A 380 -2.65 8.03 -26.63
C ASN A 380 -3.51 7.10 -27.53
N PRO A 381 -3.92 7.54 -28.73
CA PRO A 381 -4.81 6.77 -29.60
C PRO A 381 -4.17 5.47 -30.12
N ASP A 382 -2.84 5.43 -30.25
CA ASP A 382 -2.09 4.30 -30.78
C ASP A 382 -1.71 3.25 -29.72
N ALA A 383 -1.97 3.53 -28.44
CA ALA A 383 -1.68 2.60 -27.35
C ALA A 383 -2.46 1.29 -27.48
N ILE A 384 -1.79 0.18 -27.19
CA ILE A 384 -2.45 -1.08 -26.84
C ILE A 384 -2.55 -1.24 -25.32
N ALA A 385 -3.32 -2.22 -24.86
CA ALA A 385 -3.42 -2.55 -23.45
C ALA A 385 -2.04 -2.82 -22.84
N SER A 386 -1.85 -2.44 -21.57
CA SER A 386 -0.64 -2.76 -20.82
C SER A 386 -0.37 -4.27 -20.80
N ALA A 387 0.88 -4.66 -20.99
CA ALA A 387 1.32 -6.06 -20.84
C ALA A 387 1.07 -6.65 -19.44
N TYR A 388 0.87 -5.81 -18.41
CA TYR A 388 0.61 -6.23 -17.03
C TYR A 388 -0.86 -6.06 -16.60
N SER A 389 -1.71 -5.45 -17.44
CA SER A 389 -3.17 -5.47 -17.22
C SER A 389 -3.76 -6.66 -17.97
N LEU A 390 -3.71 -7.84 -17.34
CA LEU A 390 -4.06 -9.12 -17.97
C LEU A 390 -5.58 -9.37 -17.95
N PHE A 391 -6.10 -9.87 -19.07
CA PHE A 391 -7.45 -10.43 -19.10
C PHE A 391 -7.46 -11.85 -18.55
N ASP A 392 -6.51 -12.68 -19.00
CA ASP A 392 -6.28 -14.05 -18.57
C ASP A 392 -4.87 -14.54 -18.98
N TYR A 393 -4.42 -15.65 -18.40
CA TYR A 393 -3.15 -16.32 -18.75
C TYR A 393 -3.25 -17.21 -20.00
N GLU A 394 -3.90 -16.68 -21.03
CA GLU A 394 -3.97 -17.26 -22.37
C GLU A 394 -2.97 -16.56 -23.29
N VAL A 395 -2.35 -17.28 -24.21
CA VAL A 395 -1.45 -16.65 -25.20
C VAL A 395 -2.30 -15.83 -26.17
N ALA A 396 -1.93 -14.56 -26.38
CA ALA A 396 -2.71 -13.64 -27.21
C ALA A 396 -2.97 -14.23 -28.60
N ALA A 397 -4.23 -14.18 -29.04
CA ALA A 397 -4.68 -14.84 -30.26
C ALA A 397 -4.03 -14.25 -31.52
N ASP A 398 -3.75 -12.95 -31.52
CA ASP A 398 -3.06 -12.23 -32.60
C ASP A 398 -1.56 -12.58 -32.68
N LEU A 399 -0.93 -13.00 -31.58
CA LEU A 399 0.41 -13.61 -31.57
C LEU A 399 0.41 -15.09 -32.00
N GLY A 400 -0.77 -15.66 -32.21
CA GLY A 400 -1.00 -16.99 -32.73
C GLY A 400 -1.35 -18.07 -31.72
N GLY A 401 -1.61 -17.69 -30.47
CA GLY A 401 -2.06 -18.58 -29.40
C GLY A 401 -1.06 -19.67 -29.02
N TRP A 402 -1.54 -20.66 -28.26
CA TRP A 402 -0.72 -21.76 -27.75
C TRP A 402 0.03 -22.55 -28.82
N ALA A 403 -0.55 -22.71 -30.01
CA ALA A 403 0.09 -23.43 -31.11
C ALA A 403 1.37 -22.70 -31.60
N ALA A 404 1.30 -21.38 -31.75
CA ALA A 404 2.44 -20.58 -32.17
C ALA A 404 3.55 -20.57 -31.11
N LEU A 405 3.17 -20.44 -29.82
CA LEU A 405 4.11 -20.54 -28.70
C LEU A 405 4.79 -21.91 -28.67
N GLY A 406 4.03 -23.01 -28.82
CA GLY A 406 4.56 -24.36 -28.85
C GLY A 406 5.62 -24.56 -29.93
N SER A 407 5.34 -24.09 -31.15
CA SER A 407 6.31 -24.12 -32.26
C SER A 407 7.59 -23.34 -31.94
N LEU A 408 7.48 -22.11 -31.46
CA LEU A 408 8.63 -21.30 -31.08
C LEU A 408 9.45 -21.97 -29.96
N ARG A 409 8.78 -22.51 -28.95
CA ARG A 409 9.39 -23.20 -27.82
C ARG A 409 10.22 -24.40 -28.27
N GLU A 410 9.68 -25.23 -29.16
CA GLU A 410 10.41 -26.40 -29.67
C GLU A 410 11.63 -26.02 -30.51
N ARG A 411 11.52 -24.97 -31.35
CA ARG A 411 12.62 -24.50 -32.20
C ARG A 411 13.73 -23.84 -31.38
N ALA A 412 13.38 -22.96 -30.44
CA ALA A 412 14.31 -22.37 -29.47
C ALA A 412 14.97 -23.47 -28.61
N LEU A 413 14.14 -24.43 -28.18
CA LEU A 413 14.46 -25.75 -27.63
C LEU A 413 15.77 -26.34 -28.18
N LYS A 414 15.70 -26.65 -29.48
CA LYS A 414 16.74 -27.34 -30.24
C LYS A 414 18.06 -26.55 -30.33
N LEU A 415 18.00 -25.24 -30.13
CA LEU A 415 19.15 -24.33 -30.14
C LEU A 415 19.67 -24.01 -28.73
N GLY A 416 19.12 -24.64 -27.69
CA GLY A 416 19.53 -24.46 -26.30
C GLY A 416 18.93 -23.22 -25.62
N ILE A 417 17.92 -22.58 -26.23
CA ILE A 417 17.24 -21.41 -25.68
C ILE A 417 15.94 -21.83 -25.00
N ARG A 418 15.83 -21.56 -23.70
CA ARG A 418 14.59 -21.73 -22.92
C ARG A 418 13.76 -20.45 -23.00
N LEU A 419 12.45 -20.60 -23.17
CA LEU A 419 11.55 -19.45 -23.12
C LEU A 419 11.29 -19.04 -21.67
N ALA A 420 11.22 -17.73 -21.45
CA ALA A 420 10.80 -17.13 -20.20
C ALA A 420 9.55 -16.27 -20.43
N SER A 421 8.72 -16.17 -19.40
CA SER A 421 7.53 -15.31 -19.40
C SER A 421 7.42 -14.52 -18.10
N ASP A 422 6.70 -13.41 -18.17
CA ASP A 422 6.20 -12.72 -17.00
C ASP A 422 5.04 -13.47 -16.36
N MET A 423 4.94 -13.34 -15.04
CA MET A 423 3.75 -13.66 -14.26
C MET A 423 3.49 -12.49 -13.32
N VAL A 424 2.27 -11.94 -13.38
CA VAL A 424 1.77 -10.89 -12.48
C VAL A 424 0.75 -11.48 -11.50
N PRO A 425 1.18 -12.06 -10.35
CA PRO A 425 0.25 -12.70 -9.43
C PRO A 425 -0.50 -11.70 -8.54
N ASN A 426 -0.02 -10.47 -8.40
CA ASN A 426 -0.58 -9.51 -7.42
C ASN A 426 -1.98 -9.02 -7.79
N HIS A 427 -2.23 -8.79 -9.07
CA HIS A 427 -3.45 -8.16 -9.57
C HIS A 427 -3.81 -8.72 -10.95
N THR A 428 -5.00 -8.41 -11.42
CA THR A 428 -5.44 -8.65 -12.82
C THR A 428 -5.84 -7.34 -13.47
N GLY A 429 -6.14 -7.30 -14.77
CA GLY A 429 -6.77 -6.12 -15.36
C GLY A 429 -8.19 -5.88 -14.82
N ILE A 430 -8.65 -4.62 -14.78
CA ILE A 430 -9.98 -4.29 -14.21
C ILE A 430 -11.16 -4.99 -14.90
N SER A 431 -11.01 -5.40 -16.17
CA SER A 431 -12.02 -6.14 -16.92
C SER A 431 -11.59 -7.59 -17.19
N SER A 432 -10.78 -8.19 -16.31
CA SER A 432 -10.32 -9.58 -16.43
C SER A 432 -11.44 -10.60 -16.25
N ARG A 433 -11.16 -11.85 -16.67
CA ARG A 433 -12.08 -12.98 -16.45
C ARG A 433 -12.45 -13.14 -14.96
N TRP A 434 -11.47 -12.97 -14.07
CA TRP A 434 -11.68 -13.11 -12.63
C TRP A 434 -12.53 -11.99 -12.05
N VAL A 435 -12.40 -10.73 -12.50
CA VAL A 435 -13.28 -9.64 -12.03
C VAL A 435 -14.74 -9.91 -12.40
N VAL A 436 -14.99 -10.44 -13.59
CA VAL A 436 -16.36 -10.73 -14.07
C VAL A 436 -16.98 -11.94 -13.35
N GLN A 437 -16.22 -13.03 -13.21
CA GLN A 437 -16.70 -14.32 -12.69
C GLN A 437 -16.61 -14.42 -11.16
N HIS A 438 -15.61 -13.80 -10.56
CA HIS A 438 -15.29 -13.89 -9.14
C HIS A 438 -15.00 -12.51 -8.52
N PRO A 439 -15.94 -11.53 -8.58
CA PRO A 439 -15.69 -10.19 -8.02
C PRO A 439 -15.38 -10.20 -6.51
N HIS A 440 -15.77 -11.26 -5.78
CA HIS A 440 -15.46 -11.44 -4.35
C HIS A 440 -13.98 -11.78 -4.06
N TRP A 441 -13.19 -12.14 -5.08
CA TRP A 441 -11.75 -12.46 -4.94
C TRP A 441 -10.86 -11.23 -4.76
N PHE A 442 -11.40 -10.02 -4.86
CA PHE A 442 -10.65 -8.78 -4.86
C PHE A 442 -10.80 -8.01 -3.55
N VAL A 443 -9.79 -7.20 -3.21
CA VAL A 443 -9.86 -6.28 -2.08
C VAL A 443 -10.88 -5.19 -2.43
N GLN A 444 -11.90 -5.01 -1.60
CA GLN A 444 -13.04 -4.14 -1.94
C GLN A 444 -13.84 -3.66 -0.73
N THR A 445 -14.69 -2.67 -0.98
CA THR A 445 -15.71 -2.15 -0.05
C THR A 445 -17.06 -1.98 -0.76
N ASP A 446 -18.15 -1.97 -0.01
CA ASP A 446 -19.50 -1.72 -0.58
C ASP A 446 -19.88 -0.22 -0.57
N TYR A 447 -18.91 0.65 -0.27
CA TYR A 447 -19.03 2.10 -0.19
C TYR A 447 -17.75 2.76 -0.74
N PRO A 448 -17.82 3.98 -1.29
CA PRO A 448 -16.62 4.67 -1.75
C PRO A 448 -15.77 5.06 -0.52
N PRO A 449 -14.45 4.76 -0.50
CA PRO A 449 -13.60 5.07 0.65
C PRO A 449 -13.49 6.57 0.93
N PHE A 450 -13.56 7.38 -0.12
CA PHE A 450 -13.56 8.84 -0.04
C PHE A 450 -14.85 9.41 -0.66
N PRO A 451 -15.46 10.41 -0.01
CA PRO A 451 -16.75 10.96 -0.42
C PRO A 451 -16.65 11.89 -1.63
N THR A 452 -15.43 12.26 -2.03
CA THR A 452 -15.12 13.10 -3.19
C THR A 452 -15.12 12.31 -4.49
N TYR A 453 -14.90 11.00 -4.45
CA TYR A 453 -14.81 10.15 -5.63
C TYR A 453 -16.12 10.14 -6.42
N GLN A 454 -15.98 10.34 -7.74
CA GLN A 454 -17.09 10.33 -8.68
C GLN A 454 -16.81 9.34 -9.81
N PHE A 455 -17.80 8.50 -10.14
CA PHE A 455 -17.68 7.44 -11.13
C PHE A 455 -18.78 7.59 -12.17
N ASN A 456 -18.73 8.69 -12.92
CA ASN A 456 -19.71 9.02 -13.96
C ASN A 456 -19.17 8.79 -15.37
N GLY A 457 -17.89 8.43 -15.50
CA GLY A 457 -17.24 8.10 -16.76
C GLY A 457 -17.85 6.93 -17.53
N GLU A 458 -17.28 6.68 -18.71
CA GLU A 458 -17.66 5.59 -19.62
C GLU A 458 -17.57 4.21 -18.93
N ASP A 459 -18.45 3.29 -19.34
CA ASP A 459 -18.34 1.88 -18.96
C ASP A 459 -17.18 1.22 -19.73
N LEU A 460 -16.18 0.76 -18.98
CA LEU A 460 -14.97 0.13 -19.49
C LEU A 460 -15.11 -1.39 -19.60
N SER A 461 -16.24 -1.97 -19.20
CA SER A 461 -16.48 -3.39 -19.38
C SER A 461 -16.94 -3.71 -20.81
N HIS A 462 -16.49 -4.84 -21.33
CA HIS A 462 -17.02 -5.43 -22.56
C HIS A 462 -18.10 -6.47 -22.30
N ASP A 463 -18.36 -6.80 -21.04
CA ASP A 463 -19.37 -7.77 -20.65
C ASP A 463 -20.70 -7.05 -20.35
N SER A 464 -21.80 -7.52 -20.95
CA SER A 464 -23.12 -6.90 -20.76
C SER A 464 -23.63 -7.00 -19.33
N ASP A 465 -23.15 -7.96 -18.54
CA ASP A 465 -23.62 -8.22 -17.19
C ASP A 465 -22.98 -7.30 -16.15
N VAL A 466 -21.87 -6.61 -16.47
CA VAL A 466 -21.11 -5.82 -15.49
C VAL A 466 -20.74 -4.44 -16.03
N CYS A 467 -20.79 -3.43 -15.18
CA CYS A 467 -20.37 -2.07 -15.49
C CYS A 467 -19.11 -1.76 -14.69
N ILE A 468 -18.05 -1.29 -15.37
CA ILE A 468 -16.78 -0.92 -14.74
C ILE A 468 -16.51 0.55 -15.04
N GLN A 469 -16.36 1.37 -14.00
CA GLN A 469 -16.10 2.81 -14.15
C GLN A 469 -14.95 3.22 -13.25
N ILE A 470 -13.98 3.95 -13.80
CA ILE A 470 -12.91 4.59 -13.02
C ILE A 470 -13.33 6.00 -12.59
N GLU A 471 -12.56 6.58 -11.66
CA GLU A 471 -12.87 7.90 -11.10
C GLU A 471 -12.66 9.02 -12.13
N ASP A 472 -13.54 10.03 -12.11
CA ASP A 472 -13.62 11.08 -13.14
C ASP A 472 -12.38 11.99 -13.17
N GLY A 473 -11.78 12.27 -12.01
CA GLY A 473 -10.56 13.07 -11.84
C GLY A 473 -9.29 12.42 -12.38
N TYR A 474 -9.32 11.12 -12.68
CA TYR A 474 -8.22 10.42 -13.34
C TYR A 474 -7.91 11.03 -14.72
N TRP A 475 -8.95 11.31 -15.52
CA TRP A 475 -8.78 11.86 -16.87
C TRP A 475 -8.10 13.23 -16.86
N THR A 476 -8.32 13.99 -15.80
CA THR A 476 -7.76 15.33 -15.61
C THR A 476 -6.47 15.33 -14.79
N LYS A 477 -5.99 14.15 -14.34
CA LYS A 477 -4.85 13.97 -13.43
C LYS A 477 -4.95 14.83 -12.17
N THR A 478 -6.17 15.12 -11.73
CA THR A 478 -6.44 15.94 -10.54
C THR A 478 -6.62 15.11 -9.29
N ASP A 479 -6.93 13.82 -9.46
CA ASP A 479 -7.05 12.83 -8.40
C ASP A 479 -6.72 11.44 -8.97
N ALA A 480 -6.30 10.51 -8.12
CA ALA A 480 -6.03 9.12 -8.47
C ALA A 480 -6.68 8.22 -7.43
N ALA A 481 -7.97 7.95 -7.61
CA ALA A 481 -8.72 7.15 -6.67
C ALA A 481 -8.09 5.76 -6.46
N VAL A 482 -8.10 5.31 -5.21
CA VAL A 482 -7.59 3.99 -4.82
C VAL A 482 -8.49 2.82 -5.27
N VAL A 483 -9.71 3.11 -5.75
CA VAL A 483 -10.71 2.13 -6.19
C VAL A 483 -11.35 2.51 -7.52
N PHE A 484 -11.85 1.51 -8.24
CA PHE A 484 -12.83 1.68 -9.31
C PHE A 484 -14.21 1.16 -8.87
N LYS A 485 -15.26 1.66 -9.51
CA LYS A 485 -16.62 1.21 -9.28
C LYS A 485 -16.94 0.02 -10.18
N TYR A 486 -17.40 -1.06 -9.56
CA TYR A 486 -17.92 -2.24 -10.21
C TYR A 486 -19.41 -2.36 -9.89
N HIS A 487 -20.26 -2.41 -10.91
CA HIS A 487 -21.70 -2.61 -10.74
C HIS A 487 -22.13 -3.87 -11.50
N ASP A 488 -22.62 -4.84 -10.76
CA ASP A 488 -23.11 -6.10 -11.30
C ASP A 488 -24.60 -5.93 -11.67
N ARG A 489 -24.92 -5.99 -12.97
CA ARG A 489 -26.29 -5.82 -13.46
C ARG A 489 -27.17 -7.04 -13.20
N ARG A 490 -26.59 -8.19 -12.84
CA ARG A 490 -27.32 -9.44 -12.56
C ARG A 490 -28.01 -9.38 -11.21
N ASP A 491 -27.34 -8.82 -10.21
CA ASP A 491 -27.86 -8.70 -8.83
C ASP A 491 -28.07 -7.24 -8.36
N GLY A 492 -27.70 -6.26 -9.18
CA GLY A 492 -27.81 -4.83 -8.90
C GLY A 492 -26.81 -4.31 -7.86
N ARG A 493 -25.83 -5.11 -7.44
CA ARG A 493 -24.88 -4.74 -6.38
C ARG A 493 -23.74 -3.90 -6.94
N THR A 494 -23.44 -2.83 -6.23
CA THR A 494 -22.28 -1.97 -6.50
C THR A 494 -21.19 -2.25 -5.47
N ARG A 495 -19.97 -2.45 -5.95
CA ARG A 495 -18.75 -2.70 -5.19
C ARG A 495 -17.69 -1.68 -5.62
N TYR A 496 -16.77 -1.37 -4.72
CA TYR A 496 -15.62 -0.50 -4.99
C TYR A 496 -14.37 -1.35 -4.80
N ILE A 497 -13.73 -1.72 -5.91
CA ILE A 497 -12.62 -2.66 -5.93
C ILE A 497 -11.32 -1.86 -6.00
N TYR A 498 -10.34 -2.22 -5.16
CA TYR A 498 -9.06 -1.52 -5.11
C TYR A 498 -8.21 -1.83 -6.34
N HIS A 499 -7.54 -0.79 -6.83
CA HIS A 499 -6.50 -0.92 -7.84
C HIS A 499 -5.25 -1.59 -7.25
N GLY A 500 -4.46 -2.27 -8.08
CA GLY A 500 -3.14 -2.74 -7.68
C GLY A 500 -2.24 -1.55 -7.30
N ASN A 501 -1.42 -1.73 -6.26
CA ASN A 501 -0.53 -0.70 -5.75
C ASN A 501 0.61 -1.35 -4.94
N ASP A 502 1.80 -0.78 -4.96
CA ASP A 502 3.01 -1.20 -4.26
C ASP A 502 3.34 -0.36 -3.01
N GLY A 503 2.44 0.56 -2.64
CA GLY A 503 2.63 1.54 -1.57
C GLY A 503 3.28 2.84 -2.02
N THR A 504 3.46 3.04 -3.33
CA THR A 504 3.75 4.36 -3.90
C THR A 504 2.47 5.19 -4.06
N SER A 505 2.62 6.51 -4.21
CA SER A 505 1.49 7.45 -4.11
C SER A 505 0.42 7.30 -5.20
N ILE A 506 0.68 6.60 -6.30
CA ILE A 506 -0.25 6.50 -7.44
C ILE A 506 -0.65 5.03 -7.68
N PRO A 507 -1.94 4.67 -7.54
CA PRO A 507 -2.42 3.33 -7.85
C PRO A 507 -2.34 3.00 -9.36
N TRP A 508 -2.18 1.71 -9.68
CA TRP A 508 -2.23 1.18 -11.05
C TRP A 508 -3.68 1.05 -11.52
N ASN A 509 -4.20 2.13 -12.07
CA ASN A 509 -5.62 2.35 -12.33
C ASN A 509 -6.29 1.42 -13.38
N ASP A 510 -5.51 0.67 -14.16
CA ASP A 510 -6.03 -0.34 -15.09
C ASP A 510 -5.96 -1.77 -14.53
N THR A 511 -5.69 -1.90 -13.22
CA THR A 511 -5.57 -3.18 -12.52
C THR A 511 -6.55 -3.31 -11.35
N ALA A 512 -6.82 -4.54 -10.91
CA ALA A 512 -7.67 -4.90 -9.78
C ALA A 512 -6.91 -5.82 -8.81
N GLN A 513 -6.81 -5.41 -7.55
CA GLN A 513 -6.02 -6.07 -6.51
C GLN A 513 -6.69 -7.34 -5.98
N LEU A 514 -5.98 -8.47 -6.05
CA LEU A 514 -6.47 -9.74 -5.50
C LEU A 514 -6.37 -9.75 -3.97
N ASN A 515 -7.34 -10.42 -3.33
CA ASN A 515 -7.40 -10.57 -1.88
C ASN A 515 -6.78 -11.89 -1.43
N TYR A 516 -5.51 -11.84 -1.03
CA TYR A 516 -4.76 -12.98 -0.53
C TYR A 516 -5.14 -13.44 0.88
N LEU A 517 -6.10 -12.80 1.56
CA LEU A 517 -6.66 -13.40 2.78
C LEU A 517 -7.54 -14.62 2.46
N ILE A 518 -8.06 -14.71 1.23
CA ILE A 518 -8.94 -15.79 0.77
C ILE A 518 -8.08 -17.00 0.32
N PRO A 519 -8.18 -18.17 0.99
CA PRO A 519 -7.41 -19.36 0.61
C PRO A 519 -7.63 -19.81 -0.83
N GLU A 520 -8.85 -19.71 -1.32
CA GLU A 520 -9.24 -20.08 -2.69
C GLU A 520 -8.51 -19.22 -3.73
N VAL A 521 -8.29 -17.92 -3.45
CA VAL A 521 -7.52 -17.02 -4.32
C VAL A 521 -6.07 -17.45 -4.38
N ARG A 522 -5.46 -17.77 -3.24
CA ARG A 522 -4.07 -18.23 -3.18
C ARG A 522 -3.88 -19.51 -4.00
N GLU A 523 -4.76 -20.49 -3.84
CA GLU A 523 -4.72 -21.74 -4.61
C GLU A 523 -4.95 -21.49 -6.11
N ALA A 524 -5.91 -20.65 -6.49
CA ALA A 524 -6.16 -20.33 -7.90
C ALA A 524 -4.93 -19.67 -8.56
N VAL A 525 -4.25 -18.76 -7.85
CA VAL A 525 -3.02 -18.15 -8.35
C VAL A 525 -1.90 -19.20 -8.44
N ILE A 526 -1.71 -20.06 -7.43
CA ILE A 526 -0.70 -21.14 -7.47
C ILE A 526 -0.94 -22.04 -8.68
N GLN A 527 -2.18 -22.47 -8.94
CA GLN A 527 -2.50 -23.29 -10.12
C GLN A 527 -2.19 -22.58 -11.43
N THR A 528 -2.42 -21.26 -11.49
CA THR A 528 -2.06 -20.45 -12.65
C THR A 528 -0.54 -20.38 -12.83
N ILE A 529 0.23 -20.21 -11.74
CA ILE A 529 1.70 -20.25 -11.77
C ILE A 529 2.19 -21.61 -12.28
N LEU A 530 1.61 -22.71 -11.79
CA LEU A 530 1.95 -24.07 -12.24
C LEU A 530 1.60 -24.27 -13.72
N HIS A 531 0.49 -23.71 -14.19
CA HIS A 531 0.13 -23.72 -15.61
C HIS A 531 1.16 -22.96 -16.47
N VAL A 532 1.62 -21.79 -16.02
CA VAL A 532 2.68 -21.02 -16.70
C VAL A 532 4.01 -21.80 -16.69
N ALA A 533 4.39 -22.39 -15.55
CA ALA A 533 5.63 -23.17 -15.39
C ALA A 533 5.74 -24.36 -16.34
N ARG A 534 4.61 -25.05 -16.59
CA ARG A 534 4.56 -26.16 -17.58
C ARG A 534 4.89 -25.71 -19.00
N ASN A 535 4.76 -24.42 -19.31
CA ASN A 535 4.99 -23.87 -20.64
C ASN A 535 6.26 -23.04 -20.76
N PHE A 536 6.68 -22.41 -19.67
CA PHE A 536 7.84 -21.54 -19.57
C PHE A 536 8.75 -22.02 -18.44
N PRO A 537 9.89 -22.66 -18.77
CA PRO A 537 10.86 -23.12 -17.77
C PRO A 537 11.49 -22.00 -16.94
N ILE A 538 11.34 -20.74 -17.35
CA ILE A 538 11.82 -19.57 -16.63
C ILE A 538 10.62 -18.63 -16.41
N ILE A 539 10.35 -18.25 -15.17
CA ILE A 539 9.27 -17.32 -14.83
C ILE A 539 9.87 -16.12 -14.10
N ARG A 540 9.55 -14.92 -14.56
CA ARG A 540 9.79 -13.68 -13.81
C ARG A 540 8.49 -13.22 -13.18
N PHE A 541 8.48 -13.10 -11.86
CA PHE A 541 7.36 -12.57 -11.10
C PHE A 541 7.49 -11.06 -10.97
N ASP A 542 6.48 -10.35 -11.49
CA ASP A 542 6.35 -8.91 -11.40
C ASP A 542 5.98 -8.47 -9.98
N ALA A 543 6.59 -7.37 -9.51
CA ALA A 543 6.35 -6.75 -8.22
C ALA A 543 6.22 -7.77 -7.06
N ALA A 544 7.07 -8.79 -7.04
CA ALA A 544 6.92 -9.95 -6.17
C ALA A 544 6.94 -9.57 -4.68
N MET A 545 7.65 -8.49 -4.33
CA MET A 545 7.69 -7.93 -2.98
C MET A 545 6.31 -7.60 -2.41
N THR A 546 5.34 -7.20 -3.25
CA THR A 546 4.00 -6.81 -2.80
C THR A 546 3.21 -7.96 -2.16
N LEU A 547 3.55 -9.20 -2.52
CA LEU A 547 2.89 -10.41 -2.03
C LEU A 547 3.66 -11.13 -0.91
N ALA A 548 4.86 -10.68 -0.57
CA ALA A 548 5.51 -11.14 0.65
C ALA A 548 4.61 -10.79 1.84
N LYS A 549 4.36 -11.75 2.72
CA LYS A 549 3.35 -11.63 3.79
C LYS A 549 3.48 -10.34 4.61
N LYS A 550 4.72 -9.94 4.97
CA LYS A 550 5.00 -8.67 5.67
C LYS A 550 4.57 -7.43 4.90
N HIS A 551 4.83 -7.42 3.60
CA HIS A 551 4.53 -6.29 2.73
C HIS A 551 3.03 -6.24 2.41
N TYR A 552 2.42 -7.40 2.13
CA TYR A 552 0.99 -7.51 1.87
C TYR A 552 0.16 -7.01 3.07
N GLN A 553 0.55 -7.36 4.30
CA GLN A 553 -0.09 -6.83 5.51
C GLN A 553 0.05 -5.31 5.59
N ARG A 554 1.27 -4.77 5.44
CA ARG A 554 1.55 -3.33 5.48
C ARG A 554 0.70 -2.53 4.47
N LEU A 555 0.48 -3.07 3.28
CA LEU A 555 -0.30 -2.39 2.24
C LEU A 555 -1.80 -2.48 2.51
N TRP A 556 -2.34 -3.68 2.70
CA TRP A 556 -3.79 -3.92 2.60
C TRP A 556 -4.49 -4.06 3.95
N TYR A 557 -3.77 -4.47 5.01
CA TYR A 557 -4.29 -4.76 6.34
C TYR A 557 -3.29 -4.33 7.42
N PRO A 558 -2.91 -3.04 7.48
CA PRO A 558 -1.81 -2.57 8.30
C PRO A 558 -1.99 -2.88 9.78
N VAL A 559 -0.88 -3.06 10.50
CA VAL A 559 -0.90 -3.19 11.95
C VAL A 559 -1.29 -1.85 12.56
N ARG A 560 -2.29 -1.88 13.44
CA ARG A 560 -2.82 -0.70 14.14
C ARG A 560 -1.68 0.05 14.84
N GLY A 561 -1.44 1.29 14.45
CA GLY A 561 -0.43 2.20 15.02
C GLY A 561 0.93 2.18 14.36
N LEU A 562 1.12 1.36 13.31
CA LEU A 562 2.35 1.36 12.49
C LEU A 562 2.15 2.05 11.14
N GLY A 563 0.95 2.52 10.83
CA GLY A 563 0.60 3.13 9.55
C GLY A 563 0.48 2.12 8.40
N GLY A 564 -0.18 2.57 7.33
CA GLY A 564 -0.37 1.82 6.08
C GLY A 564 0.38 2.42 4.88
N GLY A 565 0.48 1.61 3.83
CA GLY A 565 1.00 2.05 2.53
C GLY A 565 -0.08 2.56 1.57
N ILE A 566 -1.34 2.19 1.78
CA ILE A 566 -2.45 2.47 0.86
C ILE A 566 -3.50 3.33 1.58
N PRO A 567 -3.86 4.52 1.04
CA PRO A 567 -4.91 5.35 1.62
C PRO A 567 -6.22 4.58 1.81
N SER A 568 -6.92 4.84 2.91
CA SER A 568 -8.17 4.18 3.34
C SER A 568 -8.02 2.73 3.82
N ARG A 569 -6.79 2.25 4.04
CA ARG A 569 -6.57 0.90 4.58
C ARG A 569 -6.28 0.89 6.07
N ALA A 570 -5.90 2.01 6.69
CA ALA A 570 -5.78 2.13 8.15
C ALA A 570 -7.05 1.69 8.89
N GLU A 571 -8.25 2.05 8.41
CA GLU A 571 -9.52 1.63 9.03
C GLU A 571 -9.82 0.12 8.93
N HIS A 572 -9.04 -0.62 8.15
CA HIS A 572 -9.13 -2.08 7.98
C HIS A 572 -7.95 -2.82 8.63
N GLY A 573 -7.21 -2.16 9.52
CA GLY A 573 -6.02 -2.71 10.15
C GLY A 573 -6.26 -3.94 11.03
N MET A 574 -5.34 -4.88 10.96
CA MET A 574 -5.35 -6.16 11.69
C MET A 574 -4.13 -6.27 12.59
N SER A 575 -4.30 -6.88 13.77
CA SER A 575 -3.14 -7.30 14.57
C SER A 575 -2.33 -8.37 13.83
N ARG A 576 -1.09 -8.61 14.27
CA ARG A 576 -0.25 -9.67 13.72
C ARG A 576 -0.95 -11.03 13.82
N GLU A 577 -1.55 -11.32 14.97
CA GLU A 577 -2.20 -12.57 15.29
C GLU A 577 -3.49 -12.76 14.47
N GLU A 578 -4.29 -11.71 14.32
CA GLU A 578 -5.50 -11.73 13.49
C GLU A 578 -5.15 -12.03 12.02
N PHE A 579 -4.11 -11.36 11.50
CA PHE A 579 -3.66 -11.55 10.13
C PHE A 579 -3.02 -12.94 9.92
N ASP A 580 -2.18 -13.39 10.85
CA ASP A 580 -1.55 -14.72 10.80
C ASP A 580 -2.59 -15.85 10.89
N ALA A 581 -3.74 -15.64 11.53
CA ALA A 581 -4.80 -16.63 11.59
C ALA A 581 -5.46 -16.88 10.21
N VAL A 582 -5.57 -15.84 9.37
CA VAL A 582 -6.23 -15.93 8.04
C VAL A 582 -5.25 -16.10 6.88
N PHE A 583 -3.99 -15.69 7.07
CA PHE A 583 -2.89 -15.87 6.13
C PHE A 583 -1.71 -16.57 6.83
N PRO A 584 -1.84 -17.86 7.20
CA PRO A 584 -0.87 -18.52 8.09
C PRO A 584 0.49 -18.77 7.43
N VAL A 585 0.50 -19.20 6.17
CA VAL A 585 1.71 -19.59 5.43
C VAL A 585 2.13 -18.46 4.51
N GLU A 586 3.44 -18.27 4.36
CA GLU A 586 4.00 -17.33 3.40
C GLU A 586 3.76 -17.81 1.96
N PHE A 587 3.08 -16.98 1.16
CA PHE A 587 2.60 -17.36 -0.17
C PHE A 587 3.74 -17.81 -1.09
N TRP A 588 4.84 -17.05 -1.11
CA TRP A 588 5.98 -17.39 -1.98
C TRP A 588 6.68 -18.68 -1.58
N ARG A 589 6.72 -18.99 -0.28
CA ARG A 589 7.25 -20.27 0.20
C ARG A 589 6.41 -21.43 -0.32
N GLU A 590 5.09 -21.30 -0.23
CA GLU A 590 4.15 -22.30 -0.76
C GLU A 590 4.30 -22.46 -2.29
N VAL A 591 4.41 -21.35 -3.04
CA VAL A 591 4.67 -21.37 -4.49
C VAL A 591 5.94 -22.17 -4.80
N VAL A 592 7.05 -21.88 -4.13
CA VAL A 592 8.32 -22.56 -4.39
C VAL A 592 8.25 -24.06 -4.06
N ASP A 593 7.61 -24.43 -2.95
CA ASP A 593 7.45 -25.83 -2.56
C ASP A 593 6.60 -26.60 -3.57
N ARG A 594 5.49 -26.00 -4.04
CA ARG A 594 4.60 -26.58 -5.04
C ARG A 594 5.29 -26.70 -6.41
N VAL A 595 6.02 -25.66 -6.84
CA VAL A 595 6.83 -25.71 -8.07
C VAL A 595 7.88 -26.82 -7.98
N SER A 596 8.59 -26.94 -6.85
CA SER A 596 9.61 -27.99 -6.66
C SER A 596 9.00 -29.40 -6.68
N ALA A 597 7.77 -29.56 -6.17
CA ALA A 597 7.10 -30.85 -6.14
C ALA A 597 6.46 -31.24 -7.49
N GLU A 598 5.89 -30.28 -8.22
CA GLU A 598 5.04 -30.56 -9.39
C GLU A 598 5.72 -30.27 -10.73
N VAL A 599 6.65 -29.31 -10.77
CA VAL A 599 7.33 -28.81 -11.98
C VAL A 599 8.80 -28.41 -11.64
N PRO A 600 9.63 -29.33 -11.12
CA PRO A 600 10.96 -29.03 -10.55
C PRO A 600 11.95 -28.37 -11.51
N ASP A 601 11.80 -28.57 -12.82
CA ASP A 601 12.66 -27.96 -13.85
C ASP A 601 12.27 -26.50 -14.19
N THR A 602 11.87 -25.72 -13.18
CA THR A 602 11.41 -24.34 -13.35
C THR A 602 12.27 -23.35 -12.56
N LEU A 603 12.85 -22.38 -13.27
CA LEU A 603 13.62 -21.28 -12.70
C LEU A 603 12.71 -20.10 -12.36
N LEU A 604 12.70 -19.71 -11.08
CA LEU A 604 11.86 -18.62 -10.55
C LEU A 604 12.69 -17.36 -10.27
N LEU A 605 12.34 -16.25 -10.92
CA LEU A 605 12.95 -14.93 -10.75
C LEU A 605 11.95 -14.02 -10.04
N ALA A 606 12.33 -13.45 -8.91
CA ALA A 606 11.55 -12.41 -8.24
C ALA A 606 12.05 -11.02 -8.64
N GLU A 607 11.17 -10.18 -9.16
CA GLU A 607 11.37 -8.74 -9.07
C GLU A 607 11.01 -8.29 -7.66
N ALA A 608 12.02 -8.05 -6.84
CA ALA A 608 11.85 -7.48 -5.52
C ALA A 608 12.87 -6.36 -5.32
N PHE A 609 12.43 -5.28 -4.69
CA PHE A 609 13.25 -4.14 -4.31
C PHE A 609 13.19 -3.98 -2.77
N TRP A 610 13.69 -2.85 -2.25
CA TRP A 610 13.55 -2.47 -0.84
C TRP A 610 14.36 -3.34 0.15
N LEU A 611 15.54 -3.82 -0.26
CA LEU A 611 16.44 -4.63 0.59
C LEU A 611 15.84 -5.99 1.00
N MET A 612 14.90 -6.52 0.21
CA MET A 612 14.25 -7.82 0.45
C MET A 612 14.94 -8.98 -0.29
N GLU A 613 16.04 -8.73 -0.98
CA GLU A 613 16.72 -9.70 -1.84
C GLU A 613 17.14 -10.94 -1.04
N GLY A 614 17.75 -10.71 0.13
CA GLY A 614 18.11 -11.77 1.08
C GLY A 614 16.89 -12.58 1.52
N TYR A 615 15.79 -11.90 1.87
CA TYR A 615 14.56 -12.56 2.29
C TYR A 615 13.98 -13.48 1.21
N PHE A 616 13.89 -12.99 -0.04
CA PHE A 616 13.35 -13.76 -1.18
C PHE A 616 14.17 -15.01 -1.49
N VAL A 617 15.50 -14.88 -1.52
CA VAL A 617 16.35 -16.01 -1.92
C VAL A 617 16.64 -16.97 -0.77
N ARG A 618 16.93 -16.44 0.42
CA ARG A 618 17.32 -17.22 1.59
C ARG A 618 16.13 -17.85 2.30
N THR A 619 15.06 -17.08 2.55
CA THR A 619 13.92 -17.55 3.34
C THR A 619 12.80 -18.11 2.45
N LEU A 620 12.40 -17.35 1.42
CA LEU A 620 11.29 -17.75 0.54
C LEU A 620 11.70 -18.82 -0.48
N GLY A 621 13.00 -18.97 -0.73
CA GLY A 621 13.54 -19.97 -1.65
C GLY A 621 13.41 -19.61 -3.13
N MET A 622 13.25 -18.33 -3.48
CA MET A 622 13.35 -17.95 -4.90
C MET A 622 14.72 -18.29 -5.46
N HIS A 623 14.74 -18.81 -6.67
CA HIS A 623 16.00 -19.18 -7.32
C HIS A 623 16.82 -17.94 -7.62
N ARG A 624 16.17 -16.88 -8.12
CA ARG A 624 16.81 -15.62 -8.47
C ARG A 624 16.01 -14.41 -7.97
N VAL A 625 16.69 -13.30 -7.71
CA VAL A 625 16.10 -12.01 -7.36
C VAL A 625 16.82 -10.88 -8.06
N TYR A 626 16.09 -9.83 -8.43
CA TYR A 626 16.68 -8.66 -9.08
C TYR A 626 17.71 -7.97 -8.19
N ASN A 627 18.82 -7.52 -8.80
CA ASN A 627 19.84 -6.71 -8.13
C ASN A 627 19.88 -5.31 -8.76
N SER A 628 18.99 -4.43 -8.31
CA SER A 628 18.94 -3.05 -8.81
C SER A 628 20.18 -2.23 -8.43
N ALA A 629 20.94 -2.64 -7.40
CA ALA A 629 22.17 -1.97 -7.01
C ALA A 629 23.23 -2.04 -8.12
N PHE A 630 23.28 -3.15 -8.90
CA PHE A 630 24.16 -3.28 -10.07
C PHE A 630 23.95 -2.12 -11.04
N MET A 631 22.72 -1.92 -11.50
CA MET A 631 22.40 -0.86 -12.46
C MET A 631 22.57 0.53 -11.84
N ASN A 632 21.94 0.76 -10.68
CA ASN A 632 21.84 2.11 -10.11
C ASN A 632 23.18 2.67 -9.63
N MET A 633 24.07 1.85 -9.06
CA MET A 633 25.37 2.32 -8.60
C MET A 633 26.36 2.45 -9.78
N LEU A 634 26.35 1.53 -10.75
CA LEU A 634 27.27 1.62 -11.90
C LEU A 634 26.87 2.74 -12.87
N LYS A 635 25.57 3.04 -13.04
CA LYS A 635 25.15 4.16 -13.90
C LYS A 635 25.57 5.52 -13.33
N THR A 636 25.62 5.67 -12.01
CA THR A 636 26.09 6.89 -11.33
C THR A 636 27.58 6.86 -10.99
N GLU A 637 28.30 5.80 -11.40
CA GLU A 637 29.73 5.59 -11.15
C GLU A 637 30.08 5.53 -9.64
N GLU A 638 29.12 5.13 -8.80
CA GLU A 638 29.30 4.87 -7.38
C GLU A 638 29.97 3.50 -7.12
N ASN A 639 31.06 3.24 -7.83
CA ASN A 639 31.74 1.94 -7.88
C ASN A 639 32.16 1.43 -6.49
N ALA A 640 32.59 2.32 -5.60
CA ALA A 640 32.92 2.00 -4.22
C ALA A 640 31.73 1.43 -3.42
N LYS A 641 30.51 1.96 -3.64
CA LYS A 641 29.30 1.44 -2.98
C LYS A 641 28.94 0.06 -3.51
N TYR A 642 29.07 -0.15 -4.82
CA TYR A 642 28.78 -1.45 -5.42
C TYR A 642 29.79 -2.50 -4.97
N ARG A 643 31.08 -2.15 -4.92
CA ARG A 643 32.12 -3.01 -4.38
C ARG A 643 31.89 -3.34 -2.90
N GLN A 644 31.47 -2.37 -2.10
CA GLN A 644 31.06 -2.62 -0.71
C GLN A 644 29.88 -3.58 -0.62
N THR A 645 28.89 -3.45 -1.52
CA THR A 645 27.74 -4.37 -1.59
C THR A 645 28.19 -5.80 -1.84
N ILE A 646 29.10 -6.04 -2.78
CA ILE A 646 29.65 -7.39 -3.03
C ILE A 646 30.37 -7.92 -1.78
N ARG A 647 31.20 -7.10 -1.12
CA ARG A 647 31.88 -7.50 0.13
C ARG A 647 30.88 -7.92 1.21
N ASN A 648 29.85 -7.11 1.45
CA ASN A 648 28.81 -7.41 2.44
C ASN A 648 28.09 -8.73 2.14
N VAL A 649 27.79 -9.02 0.86
CA VAL A 649 27.17 -10.28 0.44
C VAL A 649 28.10 -11.46 0.71
N LEU A 650 29.38 -11.35 0.33
CA LEU A 650 30.38 -12.41 0.53
C LEU A 650 30.65 -12.70 2.01
N GLU A 651 30.68 -11.67 2.86
CA GLU A 651 30.83 -11.80 4.31
C GLU A 651 29.61 -12.47 4.96
N PHE A 652 28.41 -12.24 4.41
CA PHE A 652 27.18 -12.81 4.93
C PHE A 652 26.93 -14.24 4.44
N ASN A 653 26.77 -14.43 3.13
CA ASN A 653 26.63 -15.73 2.50
C ASN A 653 26.92 -15.62 0.98
N PRO A 654 28.05 -16.18 0.49
CA PRO A 654 28.41 -16.15 -0.94
C PRO A 654 27.34 -16.72 -1.87
N GLU A 655 26.51 -17.66 -1.40
CA GLU A 655 25.43 -18.28 -2.18
C GLU A 655 24.35 -17.29 -2.62
N VAL A 656 24.25 -16.13 -1.96
CA VAL A 656 23.33 -15.06 -2.39
C VAL A 656 23.81 -14.42 -3.70
N LEU A 657 25.13 -14.33 -3.92
CA LEU A 657 25.69 -13.68 -5.10
C LEU A 657 25.28 -14.40 -6.40
N LYS A 658 25.27 -15.74 -6.40
CA LYS A 658 24.81 -16.54 -7.56
C LYS A 658 23.29 -16.49 -7.79
N ARG A 659 22.54 -15.84 -6.89
CA ARG A 659 21.09 -15.70 -6.99
C ARG A 659 20.65 -14.33 -7.51
N PHE A 660 21.56 -13.41 -7.75
CA PHE A 660 21.19 -12.12 -8.33
C PHE A 660 20.92 -12.21 -9.83
N VAL A 661 19.90 -11.48 -10.28
CA VAL A 661 19.73 -11.07 -11.67
C VAL A 661 20.37 -9.71 -11.83
N ASN A 662 21.51 -9.66 -12.51
CA ASN A 662 22.20 -8.41 -12.83
C ASN A 662 21.73 -7.94 -14.21
N PHE A 663 21.56 -6.63 -14.36
CA PHE A 663 21.13 -6.01 -15.62
C PHE A 663 21.60 -4.56 -15.71
N MET A 664 21.75 -4.06 -16.95
CA MET A 664 22.03 -2.64 -17.21
C MET A 664 20.77 -1.84 -17.56
N ASN A 665 19.75 -2.52 -18.06
CA ASN A 665 18.41 -2.00 -18.22
C ASN A 665 17.39 -3.14 -18.19
N ASN A 666 16.16 -2.80 -17.90
CA ASN A 666 15.00 -3.65 -18.02
C ASN A 666 13.88 -2.84 -18.73
N PRO A 667 12.68 -3.41 -18.92
CA PRO A 667 11.54 -2.68 -19.50
C PRO A 667 11.14 -1.37 -18.82
N ASP A 668 11.26 -1.30 -17.50
CA ASP A 668 10.79 -0.19 -16.68
C ASP A 668 11.85 0.91 -16.53
N GLU A 669 13.09 0.63 -16.89
CA GLU A 669 14.23 1.53 -16.80
C GLU A 669 14.56 2.21 -18.13
N LYS A 670 15.39 3.25 -18.08
CA LYS A 670 15.94 3.90 -19.28
C LYS A 670 16.80 2.91 -20.07
N THR A 671 17.00 3.17 -21.36
CA THR A 671 17.83 2.29 -22.21
C THR A 671 19.27 2.24 -21.71
N ALA A 672 19.97 1.11 -21.95
CA ALA A 672 21.36 0.97 -21.53
C ALA A 672 22.26 2.03 -22.17
N VAL A 673 21.97 2.43 -23.41
CA VAL A 673 22.71 3.50 -24.11
C VAL A 673 22.50 4.86 -23.45
N GLU A 674 21.28 5.20 -23.04
CA GLU A 674 21.04 6.47 -22.33
C GLU A 674 21.76 6.50 -20.97
N GLN A 675 21.82 5.37 -20.26
CA GLN A 675 22.39 5.31 -18.91
C GLN A 675 23.93 5.16 -18.90
N PHE A 676 24.50 4.41 -19.85
CA PHE A 676 25.93 4.02 -19.85
C PHE A 676 26.71 4.49 -21.09
N GLY A 677 26.04 5.09 -22.08
CA GLY A 677 26.64 5.43 -23.37
C GLY A 677 26.92 4.20 -24.24
N THR A 678 27.79 4.35 -25.25
CA THR A 678 28.15 3.29 -26.21
C THR A 678 29.64 2.92 -26.19
N GLN A 679 30.40 3.41 -25.21
CA GLN A 679 31.86 3.29 -25.16
C GLN A 679 32.36 2.57 -23.89
N GLY A 680 33.52 2.97 -23.35
CA GLY A 680 34.23 2.24 -22.30
C GLY A 680 33.39 1.94 -21.05
N LYS A 681 32.57 2.88 -20.59
CA LYS A 681 31.65 2.68 -19.45
C LYS A 681 30.66 1.54 -19.71
N TYR A 682 30.01 1.55 -20.88
CA TYR A 682 29.08 0.51 -21.29
C TYR A 682 29.73 -0.88 -21.32
N PHE A 683 30.89 -1.01 -21.98
CA PHE A 683 31.56 -2.31 -22.10
C PHE A 683 32.18 -2.76 -20.77
N GLY A 684 32.67 -1.85 -19.94
CA GLY A 684 33.12 -2.17 -18.58
C GLY A 684 32.00 -2.77 -17.74
N ALA A 685 30.82 -2.13 -17.74
CA ALA A 685 29.64 -2.66 -17.07
C ALA A 685 29.15 -3.99 -17.68
N CYS A 686 29.18 -4.14 -19.00
CA CYS A 686 28.82 -5.41 -19.67
C CYS A 686 29.78 -6.55 -19.35
N VAL A 687 31.09 -6.28 -19.22
CA VAL A 687 32.07 -7.29 -18.81
C VAL A 687 31.75 -7.74 -17.39
N LEU A 688 31.55 -6.81 -16.44
CA LEU A 688 31.10 -7.13 -15.09
C LEU A 688 29.81 -7.95 -15.09
N LEU A 689 28.82 -7.54 -15.88
CA LEU A 689 27.56 -8.26 -16.03
C LEU A 689 27.79 -9.72 -16.47
N ALA A 690 28.67 -9.95 -17.44
CA ALA A 690 28.97 -11.27 -17.99
C ALA A 690 29.82 -12.15 -17.06
N THR A 691 30.66 -11.57 -16.20
CA THR A 691 31.64 -12.29 -15.36
C THR A 691 31.28 -12.36 -13.88
N MET A 692 30.25 -11.64 -13.42
CA MET A 692 29.74 -11.78 -12.06
C MET A 692 28.92 -13.07 -11.90
N PRO A 693 28.91 -13.72 -10.72
CA PRO A 693 27.96 -14.78 -10.40
C PRO A 693 26.51 -14.31 -10.53
N GLY A 694 25.61 -15.24 -10.84
CA GLY A 694 24.18 -14.94 -11.01
C GLY A 694 23.67 -15.05 -12.44
N LEU A 695 22.59 -14.33 -12.75
CA LEU A 695 21.96 -14.34 -14.06
C LEU A 695 22.19 -12.99 -14.75
N PRO A 696 22.97 -12.91 -15.84
CA PRO A 696 23.02 -11.71 -16.66
C PRO A 696 21.77 -11.59 -17.53
N MET A 697 21.09 -10.46 -17.44
CA MET A 697 19.95 -10.10 -18.28
C MET A 697 20.30 -8.91 -19.17
N PHE A 698 20.00 -9.05 -20.47
CA PHE A 698 20.13 -8.01 -21.48
C PHE A 698 18.74 -7.49 -21.88
N GLY A 699 18.57 -6.18 -21.88
CA GLY A 699 17.31 -5.53 -22.25
C GLY A 699 17.04 -5.54 -23.76
N HIS A 700 15.78 -5.29 -24.14
CA HIS A 700 15.41 -5.13 -25.54
C HIS A 700 16.20 -3.96 -26.15
N GLY A 701 16.81 -4.18 -27.32
CA GLY A 701 17.56 -3.15 -28.06
C GLY A 701 18.95 -2.84 -27.51
N GLN A 702 19.36 -3.46 -26.39
CA GLN A 702 20.66 -3.19 -25.76
C GLN A 702 21.85 -3.51 -26.67
N ILE A 703 21.81 -4.63 -27.39
CA ILE A 703 22.89 -5.02 -28.31
C ILE A 703 22.89 -4.13 -29.55
N GLU A 704 21.68 -3.85 -30.06
CA GLU A 704 21.47 -3.06 -31.27
C GLU A 704 21.74 -1.56 -31.07
N GLY A 705 21.73 -1.09 -29.81
CA GLY A 705 22.01 0.29 -29.45
C GLY A 705 20.80 1.23 -29.52
N TYR A 706 19.58 0.70 -29.38
CA TYR A 706 18.36 1.51 -29.47
C TYR A 706 18.21 2.45 -28.27
N HIS A 707 17.78 3.68 -28.55
CA HIS A 707 17.54 4.72 -27.55
C HIS A 707 16.06 4.76 -27.11
N GLU A 708 15.13 4.33 -27.96
CA GLU A 708 13.70 4.34 -27.63
C GLU A 708 13.41 3.36 -26.49
N LYS A 709 12.81 3.87 -25.41
CA LYS A 709 12.28 3.05 -24.32
C LYS A 709 10.86 2.62 -24.66
N TYR A 710 10.63 1.32 -24.70
CA TYR A 710 9.30 0.74 -24.93
C TYR A 710 8.54 0.53 -23.63
N GLY A 711 7.46 1.29 -23.45
CA GLY A 711 6.47 1.01 -22.40
C GLY A 711 5.62 -0.21 -22.72
N MET A 712 4.82 -0.66 -21.74
CA MET A 712 4.03 -1.89 -21.83
C MET A 712 2.89 -1.84 -22.87
N GLU A 713 2.55 -0.65 -23.37
CA GLU A 713 1.55 -0.35 -24.40
C GLU A 713 2.08 -0.28 -25.84
N TYR A 714 3.38 -0.53 -26.07
CA TYR A 714 3.95 -0.34 -27.40
C TYR A 714 3.64 -1.55 -28.30
N LYS A 715 3.05 -1.28 -29.47
CA LYS A 715 2.81 -2.29 -30.52
C LYS A 715 3.94 -2.34 -31.57
N ARG A 716 4.70 -1.26 -31.69
CA ARG A 716 5.80 -1.08 -32.65
C ARG A 716 6.78 -0.04 -32.12
N ALA A 717 7.97 0.02 -32.69
CA ALA A 717 8.86 1.16 -32.50
C ALA A 717 8.26 2.40 -33.18
N TYR A 718 8.26 3.55 -32.50
CA TYR A 718 7.89 4.81 -33.12
C TYR A 718 9.10 5.49 -33.76
N TRP A 719 10.30 5.20 -33.26
CA TRP A 719 11.53 5.72 -33.82
C TRP A 719 12.05 4.75 -34.89
N ASP A 720 12.53 5.30 -36.00
CA ASP A 720 13.21 4.53 -37.04
C ASP A 720 14.72 4.54 -36.76
N GLU A 721 15.12 3.71 -35.79
CA GLU A 721 16.51 3.63 -35.33
C GLU A 721 17.32 2.63 -36.14
N GLY A 722 18.49 3.06 -36.63
CA GLY A 722 19.47 2.15 -37.22
C GLY A 722 20.26 1.40 -36.15
N VAL A 723 20.68 0.18 -36.47
CA VAL A 723 21.56 -0.62 -35.60
C VAL A 723 22.95 0.02 -35.51
N ASP A 724 23.48 0.22 -34.30
CA ASP A 724 24.86 0.67 -34.11
C ASP A 724 25.84 -0.50 -34.37
N ALA A 725 26.38 -0.54 -35.60
CA ALA A 725 27.34 -1.55 -36.01
C ALA A 725 28.67 -1.50 -35.22
N GLY A 726 29.01 -0.37 -34.59
CA GLY A 726 30.16 -0.27 -33.69
C GLY A 726 29.88 -1.03 -32.39
N LEU A 727 28.72 -0.76 -31.79
CA LEU A 727 28.29 -1.41 -30.56
C LEU A 727 28.11 -2.92 -30.73
N VAL A 728 27.49 -3.37 -31.82
CA VAL A 728 27.34 -4.81 -32.13
C VAL A 728 28.69 -5.49 -32.26
N ARG A 729 29.64 -4.91 -33.01
CA ARG A 729 30.99 -5.47 -33.14
C ARG A 729 31.73 -5.54 -31.81
N GLY A 730 31.54 -4.56 -30.92
CA GLY A 730 32.09 -4.60 -29.58
C GLY A 730 31.53 -5.77 -28.75
N HIS A 731 30.23 -6.05 -28.85
CA HIS A 731 29.63 -7.22 -28.21
C HIS A 731 30.19 -8.54 -28.77
N GLU A 732 30.32 -8.64 -30.09
CA GLU A 732 30.90 -9.81 -30.76
C GLU A 732 32.35 -10.08 -30.32
N MET A 733 33.14 -9.02 -30.17
CA MET A 733 34.56 -9.12 -29.82
C MET A 733 34.80 -9.38 -28.34
N TRP A 734 34.07 -8.69 -27.45
CA TRP A 734 34.40 -8.65 -26.03
C TRP A 734 33.40 -9.37 -25.13
N ILE A 735 32.11 -9.41 -25.49
CA ILE A 735 31.05 -9.88 -24.58
C ILE A 735 30.59 -11.30 -24.93
N PHE A 736 30.21 -11.60 -26.17
CA PHE A 736 29.71 -12.93 -26.57
C PHE A 736 30.68 -14.09 -26.30
N PRO A 737 32.02 -13.92 -26.41
CA PRO A 737 32.97 -14.95 -25.97
C PRO A 737 32.84 -15.30 -24.48
N LEU A 738 32.53 -14.32 -23.62
CA LEU A 738 32.31 -14.51 -22.18
C LEU A 738 30.98 -15.20 -21.91
N LEU A 739 29.90 -14.78 -22.60
CA LEU A 739 28.57 -15.39 -22.46
C LEU A 739 28.58 -16.87 -22.84
N ARG A 740 29.27 -17.24 -23.92
CA ARG A 740 29.44 -18.67 -24.31
C ARG A 740 30.22 -19.50 -23.28
N ARG A 741 30.96 -18.85 -22.38
CA ARG A 741 31.70 -19.47 -21.28
C ARG A 741 31.07 -19.16 -19.93
N ARG A 742 29.75 -18.88 -19.90
CA ARG A 742 29.00 -18.51 -18.68
C ARG A 742 29.28 -19.43 -17.50
N TRP A 743 29.45 -20.72 -17.76
CA TRP A 743 29.77 -21.78 -16.78
C TRP A 743 31.04 -21.54 -15.96
N LEU A 744 31.98 -20.72 -16.44
CA LEU A 744 33.16 -20.32 -15.66
C LEU A 744 32.84 -19.32 -14.55
N PHE A 745 31.77 -18.54 -14.70
CA PHE A 745 31.51 -17.35 -13.89
C PHE A 745 30.19 -17.44 -13.11
N SER A 746 29.43 -18.53 -13.25
CA SER A 746 28.01 -18.57 -12.82
C SER A 746 27.83 -18.86 -11.34
N GLY A 747 28.74 -19.67 -10.78
CA GLY A 747 28.75 -20.03 -9.36
C GLY A 747 29.50 -19.02 -8.49
N SER A 748 29.18 -19.04 -7.20
CA SER A 748 29.84 -18.29 -6.12
C SER A 748 31.04 -19.01 -5.53
N GLU A 749 31.14 -20.34 -5.67
CA GLU A 749 32.12 -21.19 -4.98
C GLU A 749 33.58 -20.78 -5.22
N ASN A 750 33.90 -20.38 -6.46
CA ASN A 750 35.24 -19.97 -6.88
C ASN A 750 35.36 -18.46 -7.09
N PHE A 751 34.39 -17.68 -6.61
CA PHE A 751 34.42 -16.23 -6.74
C PHE A 751 35.14 -15.61 -5.54
N VAL A 752 36.23 -14.89 -5.82
CA VAL A 752 36.99 -14.15 -4.82
C VAL A 752 37.15 -12.72 -5.33
N LEU A 753 36.85 -11.75 -4.47
CA LEU A 753 37.03 -10.33 -4.76
C LEU A 753 38.35 -9.87 -4.14
N TYR A 754 39.26 -9.36 -4.98
CA TYR A 754 40.55 -8.83 -4.53
C TYR A 754 40.53 -7.29 -4.40
N ASP A 755 41.43 -6.75 -3.57
CA ASP A 755 41.75 -5.34 -3.56
C ASP A 755 42.77 -5.04 -4.67
N PHE A 756 42.42 -4.20 -5.65
CA PHE A 756 43.39 -3.69 -6.60
C PHE A 756 44.10 -2.46 -6.01
N GLN A 757 45.36 -2.64 -5.60
CA GLN A 757 46.13 -1.58 -4.97
C GLN A 757 46.74 -0.64 -6.02
N ALA A 758 46.32 0.63 -6.00
CA ALA A 758 46.92 1.71 -6.77
C ALA A 758 47.74 2.61 -5.82
N GLY A 759 48.99 2.22 -5.58
CA GLY A 759 49.86 2.88 -4.60
C GLY A 759 49.49 2.52 -3.16
N SER A 760 49.05 3.49 -2.36
CA SER A 760 48.65 3.29 -0.95
C SER A 760 47.13 3.24 -0.74
N ARG A 761 46.34 3.21 -1.83
CA ARG A 761 44.88 3.16 -1.78
C ARG A 761 44.39 2.03 -2.69
N VAL A 762 43.26 1.45 -2.32
CA VAL A 762 42.51 0.55 -3.20
C VAL A 762 41.82 1.40 -4.27
N ASP A 763 41.97 1.02 -5.54
CA ASP A 763 41.21 1.62 -6.63
C ASP A 763 39.83 0.95 -6.70
N GLU A 764 38.83 1.65 -6.18
CA GLU A 764 37.45 1.15 -6.13
C GLU A 764 36.79 1.07 -7.53
N ASN A 765 37.48 1.49 -8.61
CA ASN A 765 37.02 1.35 -9.99
C ASN A 765 37.45 0.03 -10.65
N VAL A 766 38.29 -0.76 -9.99
CA VAL A 766 38.76 -2.06 -10.51
C VAL A 766 38.17 -3.18 -9.66
N PHE A 767 37.36 -4.02 -10.30
CA PHE A 767 36.82 -5.25 -9.71
C PHE A 767 37.73 -6.41 -10.14
N ALA A 768 38.64 -6.80 -9.24
CA ALA A 768 39.71 -7.78 -9.49
C ALA A 768 39.40 -9.15 -8.89
#